data_AF-A0A958C5E4-F1
#
_entry.id   AF-A0A958C5E4-F1
#
_cell.length_a   1.000
_cell.length_b   1.000
_cell.length_c   1.000
_cell.angle_alpha   90.00
_cell.angle_beta   90.00
_cell.angle_gamma   90.00
#
_symmetry.space_group_name_H-M   'P 1'
#
loop_
_entity.id
_entity.type
_entity.pdbx_description
1 polymer ?
#
loop_
_entity_poly.entity_id
_entity_poly.type
_entity_poly.pdbx_seq_one_letter_code
_entity_poly.pdbx_strand_id
1 'polypeptide(L)'
;MATPNSFSGKRISRKPGRVNRIYGVLAALLAATQVWSGAAVASQPVAPVLVQPAVEWSPAGNGASLVLAAANGDTIRFMPQNGKEIDGVKPQLLSLPHLVLRRNGQLTDAAERTLVVFATGLDIDPAGTLVSLELTTMHRDPDAGEYGPPIVVERVGNFTTSSAVTFTVTLQDSFGNSKLQLATPTDYYSLTLIIITRDGQRTNLATPYAFLVESQWIAPLPAATEEMPGAAPDSLIIWYTDMVPFQRVAGQPDTRLARAEVDDFVGATVLPELVEAFRVQSNEWGFTWHQAWTGLRGGDDAERLSVALGDGATWFHGSAPAGANSSIAINVSNGLSSEYATLADGIVSVFHHELFHNLQRDLRQALAGEGDVDGPGRAWAFITEGMAVAVQSVARPDLEYGASSEARAFYSWSNEFLNGDEALNTSYAELNPYEGALYWRFLFEAAGGMDDPAAGMTVLRNVLEVMYGGEVVDIGTSDDLVRYLPEIVSRGLARTPNSPFQTYEESLRSFARSIYRSPEGEGLYDPGRQFARPVSETISFPPAAVRFDPQNLPTPRGIGSSYGIDFVQIAFEPDVQGMPVEIEVRGATGSAAEFDVEVLGIVTGGSVISTLAAPEKVRGADSRGQVANVVLNETGEQLAGALVIIVRVDNREAQDGAGRYELNIRPVYEQL
;
A
#
# COMPACT_ATOMS: atom_id res chain seq x y z
N MET A 1 -50.64 30.00 -18.05
CA MET A 1 -50.19 31.25 -18.71
C MET A 1 -49.04 30.87 -19.63
N ALA A 2 -49.33 30.61 -20.90
CA ALA A 2 -49.12 31.56 -22.01
C ALA A 2 -47.64 31.69 -22.43
N THR A 3 -47.19 30.68 -23.21
CA THR A 3 -46.47 30.68 -24.52
C THR A 3 -46.09 32.04 -25.18
N PRO A 4 -45.43 32.06 -26.37
CA PRO A 4 -44.12 31.55 -26.83
C PRO A 4 -43.43 32.60 -27.77
N ASN A 5 -42.37 32.23 -28.51
CA ASN A 5 -42.08 32.69 -29.89
C ASN A 5 -40.76 32.04 -30.36
N SER A 6 -40.51 31.69 -31.61
CA SER A 6 -41.32 31.38 -32.79
C SER A 6 -40.36 30.83 -33.87
N PHE A 7 -40.93 30.02 -34.77
CA PHE A 7 -40.32 29.28 -35.88
C PHE A 7 -39.77 30.14 -37.03
N SER A 8 -38.81 29.58 -37.78
CA SER A 8 -38.73 29.58 -39.28
C SER A 8 -37.31 29.14 -39.70
N GLY A 9 -37.01 28.04 -40.41
CA GLY A 9 -37.79 27.30 -41.39
C GLY A 9 -37.42 27.72 -42.82
N LYS A 10 -36.40 27.10 -43.45
CA LYS A 10 -36.33 26.99 -44.93
C LYS A 10 -35.45 25.82 -45.39
N ARG A 11 -36.13 24.82 -45.97
CA ARG A 11 -35.59 23.78 -46.87
C ARG A 11 -35.46 24.36 -48.28
N ILE A 12 -34.40 24.01 -49.01
CA ILE A 12 -34.45 23.72 -50.46
C ILE A 12 -33.51 22.53 -50.77
N SER A 13 -33.96 21.67 -51.68
CA SER A 13 -33.45 20.33 -51.98
C SER A 13 -32.76 20.20 -53.35
N ARG A 14 -32.00 19.11 -53.52
CA ARG A 14 -31.68 18.35 -54.78
C ARG A 14 -30.68 19.05 -55.72
N LYS A 15 -29.68 18.39 -56.37
CA LYS A 15 -29.48 16.98 -56.77
C LYS A 15 -27.98 16.77 -57.23
N PRO A 16 -27.55 15.65 -57.85
CA PRO A 16 -26.43 14.81 -57.38
C PRO A 16 -25.15 14.83 -58.26
N GLY A 17 -24.08 14.20 -57.76
CA GLY A 17 -23.09 13.53 -58.61
C GLY A 17 -21.62 13.81 -58.29
N ARG A 18 -20.91 12.83 -57.71
CA ARG A 18 -19.87 12.04 -58.39
C ARG A 18 -19.20 11.08 -57.41
N VAL A 19 -19.39 9.80 -57.70
CA VAL A 19 -18.62 8.66 -57.21
C VAL A 19 -17.28 8.66 -57.95
N ASN A 20 -16.16 8.54 -57.22
CA ASN A 20 -15.03 7.69 -57.58
C ASN A 20 -13.86 7.78 -56.58
N ARG A 21 -13.47 6.60 -56.07
CA ARG A 21 -12.10 6.08 -55.85
C ARG A 21 -11.18 6.96 -54.97
N ILE A 22 -10.69 6.47 -53.83
CA ILE A 22 -9.54 5.57 -53.76
C ILE A 22 -9.68 4.64 -52.53
N TYR A 23 -9.82 3.34 -52.81
CA TYR A 23 -9.42 2.23 -51.94
C TYR A 23 -8.17 1.61 -52.57
N GLY A 24 -7.18 1.21 -51.75
CA GLY A 24 -5.89 0.63 -52.12
C GLY A 24 -4.78 1.53 -51.56
N VAL A 25 -3.97 1.12 -50.57
CA VAL A 25 -3.22 -0.13 -50.50
C VAL A 25 -3.03 -0.52 -49.02
N LEU A 26 -3.60 -1.67 -48.64
CA LEU A 26 -3.18 -2.48 -47.49
C LEU A 26 -2.81 -3.85 -48.08
N ALA A 27 -1.75 -4.47 -47.55
CA ALA A 27 -1.21 -5.79 -47.88
C ALA A 27 -0.43 -5.93 -49.20
N ALA A 28 0.91 -5.86 -49.11
CA ALA A 28 1.83 -6.92 -49.54
C ALA A 28 3.30 -6.48 -49.55
N LEU A 29 4.11 -7.25 -48.82
CA LEU A 29 5.46 -7.74 -49.18
C LEU A 29 6.62 -6.73 -49.33
N LEU A 30 7.61 -6.79 -48.42
CA LEU A 30 8.76 -7.72 -48.36
C LEU A 30 9.99 -7.19 -49.12
N ALA A 31 11.14 -7.28 -48.45
CA ALA A 31 12.50 -7.04 -48.95
C ALA A 31 12.89 -5.57 -49.25
N ALA A 32 13.35 -4.87 -48.20
CA ALA A 32 14.35 -3.83 -48.37
C ALA A 32 15.45 -4.04 -47.33
N THR A 33 16.44 -4.83 -47.70
CA THR A 33 17.77 -4.86 -47.08
C THR A 33 18.38 -3.46 -47.19
N GLN A 34 18.40 -2.69 -46.11
CA GLN A 34 19.32 -1.56 -45.98
C GLN A 34 20.55 -2.03 -45.21
N VAL A 35 21.63 -2.26 -45.97
CA VAL A 35 22.99 -2.34 -45.46
C VAL A 35 23.33 -0.94 -44.93
N TRP A 36 23.40 -0.80 -43.61
CA TRP A 36 23.99 0.37 -42.95
C TRP A 36 25.51 0.19 -42.94
N SER A 37 26.24 1.03 -43.67
CA SER A 37 27.69 1.17 -43.54
C SER A 37 27.98 2.47 -42.81
N GLY A 38 27.96 2.44 -41.48
CA GLY A 38 28.66 3.44 -40.67
C GLY A 38 30.14 3.07 -40.66
N ALA A 39 31.01 3.94 -41.19
CA ALA A 39 32.45 3.73 -41.13
C ALA A 39 32.91 3.84 -39.67
N ALA A 40 33.19 2.70 -39.04
CA ALA A 40 33.86 2.65 -37.75
C ALA A 40 35.34 3.06 -37.93
N VAL A 41 35.76 4.13 -37.26
CA VAL A 41 37.18 4.40 -37.02
C VAL A 41 37.64 3.35 -36.01
N ALA A 42 38.55 2.47 -36.44
CA ALA A 42 39.12 1.43 -35.58
C ALA A 42 39.96 2.07 -34.46
N SER A 43 39.38 2.20 -33.27
CA SER A 43 40.15 2.25 -32.03
C SER A 43 40.68 0.84 -31.75
N GLN A 44 41.94 0.73 -31.33
CA GLN A 44 42.52 -0.56 -30.97
C GLN A 44 41.73 -1.20 -29.81
N PRO A 45 41.46 -2.51 -29.87
CA PRO A 45 40.78 -3.19 -28.77
C PRO A 45 41.69 -3.19 -27.55
N VAL A 46 41.27 -2.47 -26.51
CA VAL A 46 41.72 -2.76 -25.14
C VAL A 46 41.23 -4.18 -24.87
N ALA A 47 42.14 -5.08 -24.48
CA ALA A 47 41.76 -6.44 -24.12
C ALA A 47 40.65 -6.36 -23.04
N PRO A 48 39.48 -6.99 -23.25
CA PRO A 48 38.45 -6.98 -22.24
C PRO A 48 39.03 -7.62 -20.97
N VAL A 49 39.01 -6.87 -19.87
CA VAL A 49 39.13 -7.47 -18.55
C VAL A 49 38.06 -8.55 -18.50
N LEU A 50 38.45 -9.79 -18.16
CA LEU A 50 37.54 -10.92 -18.00
C LEU A 50 36.60 -10.63 -16.82
N VAL A 51 35.51 -9.93 -17.11
CA VAL A 51 34.35 -9.81 -16.24
C VAL A 51 33.70 -11.19 -16.18
N GLN A 52 33.37 -11.67 -14.98
CA GLN A 52 32.65 -12.94 -14.86
C GLN A 52 31.28 -12.84 -15.55
N PRO A 53 30.86 -13.89 -16.28
CA PRO A 53 29.59 -13.86 -17.00
C PRO A 53 28.41 -13.81 -16.02
N ALA A 54 27.48 -12.88 -16.23
CA ALA A 54 26.26 -12.77 -15.43
C ALA A 54 25.24 -13.84 -15.84
N VAL A 55 25.11 -14.07 -17.15
CA VAL A 55 24.21 -15.06 -17.74
C VAL A 55 24.95 -15.82 -18.83
N GLU A 56 24.99 -17.15 -18.72
CA GLU A 56 25.33 -18.05 -19.83
C GLU A 56 24.05 -18.73 -20.30
N TRP A 57 23.73 -18.58 -21.58
CA TRP A 57 22.56 -19.19 -22.18
C TRP A 57 22.95 -20.03 -23.40
N SER A 58 22.58 -21.31 -23.34
CA SER A 58 22.76 -22.26 -24.43
C SER A 58 21.39 -22.71 -24.95
N PRO A 59 20.91 -22.20 -26.10
CA PRO A 59 19.69 -22.71 -26.71
C PRO A 59 19.85 -24.19 -27.02
N ALA A 60 18.86 -24.99 -26.65
CA ALA A 60 18.83 -26.41 -26.94
C ALA A 60 18.93 -26.64 -28.47
N GLY A 61 20.00 -27.30 -28.92
CA GLY A 61 20.07 -27.93 -30.24
C GLY A 61 21.07 -27.36 -31.27
N ASN A 62 21.68 -26.18 -31.05
CA ASN A 62 22.53 -25.54 -32.08
C ASN A 62 24.02 -25.36 -31.71
N GLY A 63 24.45 -25.76 -30.50
CA GLY A 63 25.86 -25.64 -30.07
C GLY A 63 26.37 -24.21 -29.83
N ALA A 64 25.59 -23.18 -30.19
CA ALA A 64 25.88 -21.80 -29.87
C ALA A 64 25.65 -21.50 -28.37
N SER A 65 26.46 -20.63 -27.79
CA SER A 65 26.29 -20.11 -26.42
C SER A 65 26.39 -18.58 -26.43
N LEU A 66 25.54 -17.93 -25.64
CA LEU A 66 25.55 -16.49 -25.39
C LEU A 66 25.99 -16.22 -23.97
N VAL A 67 26.96 -15.34 -23.83
CA VAL A 67 27.44 -14.80 -22.56
C VAL A 67 27.18 -13.29 -22.55
N LEU A 68 26.51 -12.81 -21.49
CA LEU A 68 26.18 -11.40 -21.32
C LEU A 68 26.83 -10.83 -20.06
N ALA A 69 27.31 -9.59 -20.16
CA ALA A 69 27.84 -8.82 -19.04
C ALA A 69 27.61 -7.32 -19.25
N ALA A 70 27.41 -6.58 -18.16
CA ALA A 70 27.55 -5.14 -18.16
C ALA A 70 29.05 -4.81 -18.25
N ALA A 71 29.43 -3.72 -18.92
CA ALA A 71 30.84 -3.38 -19.11
C ALA A 71 31.56 -3.03 -17.80
N ASN A 72 30.82 -2.53 -16.80
CA ASN A 72 31.30 -2.34 -15.43
C ASN A 72 31.27 -3.63 -14.58
N GLY A 73 30.61 -4.69 -15.07
CA GLY A 73 30.47 -5.97 -14.38
C GLY A 73 29.31 -6.06 -13.40
N ASP A 74 28.46 -5.03 -13.32
CA ASP A 74 27.34 -5.01 -12.40
C ASP A 74 26.25 -6.00 -12.80
N THR A 75 25.66 -6.62 -11.78
CA THR A 75 24.57 -7.59 -11.93
C THR A 75 23.49 -7.35 -10.90
N ILE A 76 22.27 -7.74 -11.26
CA ILE A 76 21.09 -7.64 -10.40
C ILE A 76 20.37 -8.97 -10.29
N ARG A 77 19.87 -9.27 -9.10
CA ARG A 77 19.05 -10.46 -8.86
C ARG A 77 17.65 -10.22 -9.42
N PHE A 78 17.14 -11.15 -10.21
CA PHE A 78 15.85 -11.01 -10.89
C PHE A 78 15.03 -12.30 -10.76
N MET A 79 13.71 -12.15 -10.67
CA MET A 79 12.75 -13.27 -10.56
C MET A 79 11.52 -12.84 -11.33
N PRO A 80 11.21 -13.52 -12.43
CA PRO A 80 9.98 -13.23 -13.14
C PRO A 80 8.77 -13.60 -12.27
N GLN A 81 7.61 -13.03 -12.59
CA GLN A 81 6.32 -13.41 -12.00
C GLN A 81 6.25 -13.22 -10.48
N ASN A 82 7.09 -12.36 -9.93
CA ASN A 82 7.21 -12.11 -8.49
C ASN A 82 7.35 -13.41 -7.66
N GLY A 83 8.07 -14.40 -8.19
CA GLY A 83 8.27 -15.68 -7.51
C GLY A 83 7.04 -16.60 -7.48
N LYS A 84 5.93 -16.24 -8.14
CA LYS A 84 4.74 -17.09 -8.28
C LYS A 84 4.84 -18.01 -9.49
N GLU A 85 4.37 -19.24 -9.32
CA GLU A 85 4.17 -20.17 -10.44
C GLU A 85 2.97 -19.72 -11.27
N ILE A 86 3.17 -19.53 -12.58
CA ILE A 86 2.10 -19.19 -13.52
C ILE A 86 2.07 -20.25 -14.62
N ASP A 87 0.88 -20.78 -14.91
CA ASP A 87 0.65 -21.80 -15.94
C ASP A 87 1.57 -23.03 -15.82
N GLY A 88 1.91 -23.42 -14.58
CA GLY A 88 2.79 -24.57 -14.30
C GLY A 88 4.28 -24.29 -14.48
N VAL A 89 4.67 -23.05 -14.79
CA VAL A 89 6.07 -22.63 -14.94
C VAL A 89 6.56 -22.03 -13.63
N LYS A 90 7.50 -22.72 -12.98
CA LYS A 90 8.15 -22.20 -11.77
C LYS A 90 9.13 -21.08 -12.14
N PRO A 91 9.08 -19.94 -11.44
CA PRO A 91 10.03 -18.87 -11.67
C PRO A 91 11.42 -19.28 -11.18
N GLN A 92 12.44 -18.74 -11.84
CA GLN A 92 13.84 -19.01 -11.54
C GLN A 92 14.55 -17.71 -11.18
N LEU A 93 15.34 -17.75 -10.11
CA LEU A 93 16.23 -16.64 -9.75
C LEU A 93 17.32 -16.52 -10.81
N LEU A 94 17.39 -15.37 -11.45
CA LEU A 94 18.40 -15.00 -12.43
C LEU A 94 19.33 -13.94 -11.85
N SER A 95 20.55 -13.86 -12.40
CA SER A 95 21.47 -12.74 -12.20
C SER A 95 21.62 -12.04 -13.54
N LEU A 96 20.99 -10.89 -13.72
CA LEU A 96 20.99 -10.17 -14.99
C LEU A 96 22.10 -9.12 -15.00
N PRO A 97 22.72 -8.83 -16.16
CA PRO A 97 23.48 -7.59 -16.32
C PRO A 97 22.62 -6.39 -15.94
N HIS A 98 23.18 -5.50 -15.12
CA HIS A 98 22.50 -4.30 -14.63
C HIS A 98 23.13 -3.07 -15.25
N LEU A 99 22.33 -2.31 -15.99
CA LEU A 99 22.74 -1.08 -16.63
C LEU A 99 21.93 0.09 -16.07
N VAL A 100 22.58 1.23 -15.90
CA VAL A 100 21.93 2.47 -15.47
C VAL A 100 22.04 3.47 -16.60
N LEU A 101 20.92 3.88 -17.19
CA LEU A 101 20.92 4.85 -18.29
C LEU A 101 21.12 6.27 -17.76
N ARG A 102 20.35 6.66 -16.74
CA ARG A 102 20.38 7.99 -16.15
C ARG A 102 20.55 7.93 -14.64
N ARG A 103 21.30 8.89 -14.10
CA ARG A 103 21.41 9.17 -12.67
C ARG A 103 21.20 10.66 -12.45
N ASN A 104 20.24 11.03 -11.62
CA ASN A 104 19.86 12.43 -11.33
C ASN A 104 19.54 13.22 -12.61
N GLY A 105 18.77 12.60 -13.51
CA GLY A 105 18.39 13.14 -14.82
C GLY A 105 19.53 13.28 -15.83
N GLN A 106 20.77 12.90 -15.49
CA GLN A 106 21.92 12.95 -16.39
C GLN A 106 22.26 11.57 -16.94
N LEU A 107 22.68 11.51 -18.20
CA LEU A 107 23.19 10.30 -18.82
C LEU A 107 24.45 9.82 -18.07
N THR A 108 24.49 8.54 -17.70
CA THR A 108 25.61 7.96 -16.96
C THR A 108 26.87 7.78 -17.83
N ASP A 109 27.98 7.46 -17.16
CA ASP A 109 29.22 7.09 -17.84
C ASP A 109 29.01 5.88 -18.74
N ALA A 110 29.72 5.84 -19.87
CA ALA A 110 29.53 4.80 -20.88
C ALA A 110 29.66 3.37 -20.32
N ALA A 111 30.51 3.15 -19.32
CA ALA A 111 30.70 1.84 -18.68
C ALA A 111 29.42 1.30 -18.00
N GLU A 112 28.60 2.18 -17.42
CA GLU A 112 27.37 1.81 -16.70
C GLU A 112 26.18 1.53 -17.64
N ARG A 113 26.27 1.98 -18.90
CA ARG A 113 25.23 1.81 -19.93
C ARG A 113 25.71 1.04 -21.16
N THR A 114 26.77 0.24 -21.00
CA THR A 114 27.30 -0.61 -22.06
C THR A 114 27.06 -2.08 -21.76
N LEU A 115 26.39 -2.76 -22.69
CA LEU A 115 26.24 -4.21 -22.69
C LEU A 115 27.34 -4.85 -23.54
N VAL A 116 27.96 -5.90 -23.02
CA VAL A 116 28.89 -6.77 -23.75
C VAL A 116 28.21 -8.12 -23.96
N VAL A 117 28.10 -8.53 -25.22
CA VAL A 117 27.52 -9.82 -25.61
C VAL A 117 28.59 -10.62 -26.34
N PHE A 118 28.91 -11.78 -25.81
CA PHE A 118 29.85 -12.72 -26.42
C PHE A 118 29.09 -13.95 -26.90
N ALA A 119 29.03 -14.13 -28.22
CA ALA A 119 28.43 -15.28 -28.86
C ALA A 119 29.53 -16.24 -29.29
N THR A 120 29.40 -17.52 -28.96
CA THR A 120 30.34 -18.59 -29.34
C THR A 120 29.60 -19.80 -29.89
N GLY A 121 30.34 -20.75 -30.48
CA GLY A 121 29.76 -21.97 -31.03
C GLY A 121 28.82 -21.71 -32.21
N LEU A 122 28.98 -20.57 -32.89
CA LEU A 122 28.17 -20.21 -34.04
C LEU A 122 28.54 -21.12 -35.22
N ASP A 123 27.52 -21.61 -35.92
CA ASP A 123 27.71 -22.31 -37.20
C ASP A 123 27.96 -21.25 -38.28
N ILE A 124 29.23 -21.13 -38.70
CA ILE A 124 29.72 -20.05 -39.56
C ILE A 124 30.31 -20.65 -40.83
N ASP A 125 29.81 -20.19 -41.98
CA ASP A 125 30.41 -20.49 -43.29
C ASP A 125 31.84 -19.89 -43.34
N PRO A 126 32.88 -20.63 -43.75
CA PRO A 126 34.23 -20.08 -43.97
C PRO A 126 34.28 -18.88 -44.94
N ALA A 127 33.30 -18.75 -45.85
CA ALA A 127 33.13 -17.61 -46.74
C ALA A 127 32.50 -16.38 -46.04
N GLY A 128 32.03 -16.55 -44.81
CA GLY A 128 31.52 -15.55 -43.91
C GLY A 128 29.99 -15.53 -43.79
N THR A 129 29.53 -15.18 -42.59
CA THR A 129 28.12 -15.20 -42.15
C THR A 129 27.77 -13.82 -41.57
N LEU A 130 26.57 -13.33 -41.87
CA LEU A 130 26.07 -12.11 -41.23
C LEU A 130 25.46 -12.49 -39.88
N VAL A 131 26.01 -11.94 -38.81
CA VAL A 131 25.50 -12.12 -37.45
C VAL A 131 25.08 -10.76 -36.93
N SER A 132 23.82 -10.64 -36.56
CA SER A 132 23.24 -9.41 -36.03
C SER A 132 22.68 -9.62 -34.64
N LEU A 133 22.87 -8.63 -33.78
CA LEU A 133 22.29 -8.51 -32.46
C LEU A 133 21.12 -7.52 -32.53
N GLU A 134 19.99 -7.89 -31.94
CA GLU A 134 18.82 -7.02 -31.78
C GLU A 134 18.41 -6.94 -30.32
N LEU A 135 18.22 -5.71 -29.83
CA LEU A 135 17.77 -5.43 -28.46
C LEU A 135 16.34 -4.89 -28.50
N THR A 136 15.43 -5.54 -27.78
CA THR A 136 14.00 -5.20 -27.76
C THR A 136 13.48 -5.13 -26.33
N THR A 137 12.70 -4.10 -25.99
CA THR A 137 12.05 -3.98 -24.68
C THR A 137 11.15 -5.19 -24.39
N MET A 138 10.95 -5.54 -23.12
CA MET A 138 10.02 -6.60 -22.73
C MET A 138 8.60 -6.07 -22.63
N HIS A 139 8.45 -4.82 -22.19
CA HIS A 139 7.19 -4.12 -22.14
C HIS A 139 6.90 -3.44 -23.49
N ARG A 140 5.61 -3.19 -23.71
CA ARG A 140 5.08 -2.44 -24.84
C ARG A 140 5.25 -0.95 -24.58
N ASP A 141 5.40 -0.16 -25.64
CA ASP A 141 5.48 1.29 -25.51
C ASP A 141 4.21 1.86 -24.84
N PRO A 142 4.28 2.38 -23.60
CA PRO A 142 3.12 2.92 -22.90
C PRO A 142 2.55 4.16 -23.60
N ASP A 143 3.34 4.88 -24.42
CA ASP A 143 2.86 6.04 -25.19
C ASP A 143 2.06 5.62 -26.43
N ALA A 144 2.20 4.37 -26.88
CA ALA A 144 1.48 3.80 -28.02
C ALA A 144 0.13 3.15 -27.64
N GLY A 145 -0.26 3.21 -26.36
CA GLY A 145 -1.48 2.62 -25.82
C GLY A 145 -1.40 1.10 -25.58
N GLU A 146 -2.52 0.47 -25.22
CA GLU A 146 -2.59 -0.93 -24.75
C GLU A 146 -2.08 -1.97 -25.77
N TYR A 147 -2.13 -1.63 -27.06
CA TYR A 147 -1.74 -2.52 -28.17
C TYR A 147 -0.42 -2.13 -28.85
N GLY A 148 0.37 -1.25 -28.22
CA GLY A 148 1.70 -0.87 -28.74
C GLY A 148 2.62 -2.09 -28.89
N PRO A 149 3.50 -2.14 -29.91
CA PRO A 149 4.54 -3.16 -29.96
C PRO A 149 5.65 -2.85 -28.94
N PRO A 150 6.44 -3.86 -28.55
CA PRO A 150 7.75 -3.62 -27.94
C PRO A 150 8.65 -2.78 -28.87
N ILE A 151 9.60 -2.06 -28.27
CA ILE A 151 10.50 -1.14 -28.97
C ILE A 151 11.80 -1.87 -29.29
N VAL A 152 12.15 -1.93 -30.57
CA VAL A 152 13.49 -2.34 -31.01
C VAL A 152 14.41 -1.13 -30.89
N VAL A 153 15.32 -1.16 -29.92
CA VAL A 153 16.18 -0.02 -29.57
C VAL A 153 17.45 0.00 -30.42
N GLU A 154 18.05 -1.17 -30.63
CA GLU A 154 19.32 -1.29 -31.32
C GLU A 154 19.36 -2.53 -32.20
N ARG A 155 19.98 -2.40 -33.37
CA ARG A 155 20.35 -3.54 -34.22
C ARG A 155 21.76 -3.37 -34.76
N VAL A 156 22.70 -4.17 -34.27
CA VAL A 156 24.11 -4.15 -34.69
C VAL A 156 24.40 -5.41 -35.51
N GLY A 157 24.99 -5.27 -36.70
CA GLY A 157 25.34 -6.38 -37.57
C GLY A 157 26.83 -6.43 -37.86
N ASN A 158 27.42 -7.62 -37.79
CA ASN A 158 28.81 -7.90 -38.14
C ASN A 158 28.87 -9.05 -39.15
N PHE A 159 29.71 -8.90 -40.16
CA PHE A 159 30.10 -10.03 -41.00
C PHE A 159 31.29 -10.73 -40.36
N THR A 160 31.20 -12.04 -40.13
CA THR A 160 32.24 -12.81 -39.44
C THR A 160 32.55 -14.11 -40.17
N THR A 161 33.81 -14.54 -40.10
CA THR A 161 34.27 -15.90 -40.46
C THR A 161 34.68 -16.70 -39.21
N SER A 162 34.55 -16.10 -38.03
CA SER A 162 34.84 -16.69 -36.74
C SER A 162 33.57 -17.25 -36.11
N SER A 163 33.66 -18.46 -35.54
CA SER A 163 32.61 -19.10 -34.73
C SER A 163 32.31 -18.37 -33.41
N ALA A 164 33.01 -17.26 -33.16
CA ALA A 164 32.79 -16.36 -32.04
C ALA A 164 32.71 -14.90 -32.50
N VAL A 165 31.78 -14.13 -31.92
CA VAL A 165 31.56 -12.71 -32.18
C VAL A 165 31.29 -11.99 -30.87
N THR A 166 31.92 -10.83 -30.68
CA THR A 166 31.62 -9.91 -29.58
C THR A 166 30.86 -8.71 -30.11
N PHE A 167 29.76 -8.37 -29.43
CA PHE A 167 29.05 -7.11 -29.61
C PHE A 167 29.26 -6.25 -28.36
N THR A 168 29.50 -4.96 -28.57
CA THR A 168 29.56 -3.95 -27.52
C THR A 168 28.55 -2.87 -27.86
N VAL A 169 27.52 -2.74 -27.04
CA VAL A 169 26.40 -1.81 -27.28
C VAL A 169 26.37 -0.80 -26.15
N THR A 170 26.77 0.44 -26.45
CA THR A 170 26.63 1.57 -25.53
C THR A 170 25.33 2.30 -25.82
N LEU A 171 24.36 2.17 -24.93
CA LEU A 171 23.04 2.81 -25.06
C LEU A 171 23.18 4.32 -24.94
N GLN A 172 22.71 5.06 -25.93
CA GLN A 172 22.72 6.53 -25.90
C GLN A 172 21.45 7.07 -25.24
N ASP A 173 21.43 8.38 -25.01
CA ASP A 173 20.26 9.04 -24.41
C ASP A 173 19.01 8.98 -25.32
N SER A 174 19.24 9.03 -26.62
CA SER A 174 18.23 8.86 -27.64
C SER A 174 18.72 7.93 -28.74
N PHE A 175 17.77 7.28 -29.40
CA PHE A 175 18.01 6.40 -30.55
C PHE A 175 17.08 6.79 -31.71
N GLY A 176 17.32 6.20 -32.87
CA GLY A 176 16.58 6.51 -34.09
C GLY A 176 17.40 7.35 -35.08
N ASN A 177 16.70 7.99 -36.01
CA ASN A 177 17.34 8.75 -37.09
C ASN A 177 17.15 10.26 -36.91
N SER A 178 17.78 11.07 -37.75
CA SER A 178 17.70 12.53 -37.66
C SER A 178 16.30 13.13 -37.81
N LYS A 179 15.31 12.34 -38.26
CA LYS A 179 13.90 12.76 -38.41
C LYS A 179 13.00 12.27 -37.27
N LEU A 180 13.42 11.23 -36.55
CA LEU A 180 12.70 10.65 -35.43
C LEU A 180 13.74 10.16 -34.42
N GLN A 181 14.02 11.00 -33.42
CA GLN A 181 14.74 10.60 -32.23
C GLN A 181 13.75 10.29 -31.13
N LEU A 182 13.91 9.13 -30.50
CA LEU A 182 13.15 8.68 -29.35
C LEU A 182 14.09 8.58 -28.16
N ALA A 183 13.62 8.93 -26.96
CA ALA A 183 14.36 8.66 -25.73
C ALA A 183 14.56 7.15 -25.58
N THR A 184 15.79 6.74 -25.27
CA THR A 184 16.10 5.32 -25.07
C THR A 184 15.29 4.78 -23.88
N PRO A 185 14.49 3.72 -24.06
CA PRO A 185 13.67 3.19 -22.99
C PRO A 185 14.51 2.58 -21.88
N THR A 186 14.03 2.73 -20.65
CA THR A 186 14.48 1.95 -19.52
C THR A 186 13.47 0.84 -19.28
N ASP A 187 13.94 -0.39 -19.29
CA ASP A 187 13.14 -1.60 -19.22
C ASP A 187 14.03 -2.83 -18.96
N TYR A 188 13.39 -3.98 -18.81
CA TYR A 188 13.98 -5.26 -19.15
C TYR A 188 14.06 -5.41 -20.66
N TYR A 189 15.13 -6.02 -21.12
CA TYR A 189 15.35 -6.23 -22.54
C TYR A 189 15.36 -7.71 -22.88
N SER A 190 14.74 -8.05 -23.98
CA SER A 190 15.03 -9.27 -24.72
C SER A 190 16.16 -9.03 -25.71
N LEU A 191 16.94 -10.08 -25.94
CA LEU A 191 18.00 -10.10 -26.92
C LEU A 191 17.67 -11.13 -27.99
N THR A 192 17.81 -10.78 -29.27
CA THR A 192 17.76 -11.74 -30.38
C THR A 192 19.04 -11.70 -31.20
N LEU A 193 19.77 -12.81 -31.26
CA LEU A 193 20.86 -13.02 -32.20
C LEU A 193 20.29 -13.60 -33.51
N ILE A 194 20.50 -12.90 -34.62
CA ILE A 194 20.07 -13.28 -35.96
C ILE A 194 21.29 -13.69 -36.76
N ILE A 195 21.35 -14.95 -37.17
CA ILE A 195 22.44 -15.50 -37.98
C ILE A 195 21.87 -15.76 -39.38
N ILE A 196 22.49 -15.15 -40.40
CA ILE A 196 22.12 -15.35 -41.81
C ILE A 196 23.34 -15.90 -42.54
N THR A 197 23.26 -17.18 -42.90
CA THR A 197 24.27 -17.89 -43.70
C THR A 197 24.18 -17.45 -45.17
N ARG A 198 25.19 -17.82 -45.95
CA ARG A 198 25.32 -17.40 -47.35
C ARG A 198 24.20 -17.91 -48.25
N ASP A 199 23.70 -19.12 -47.99
CA ASP A 199 22.55 -19.70 -48.69
C ASP A 199 21.22 -19.01 -48.32
N GLY A 200 21.26 -18.03 -47.42
CA GLY A 200 20.12 -17.24 -46.97
C GLY A 200 19.34 -17.91 -45.84
N GLN A 201 19.83 -19.03 -45.27
CA GLN A 201 19.20 -19.62 -44.11
C GLN A 201 19.34 -18.66 -42.91
N ARG A 202 18.21 -18.42 -42.24
CA ARG A 202 18.12 -17.53 -41.09
C ARG A 202 17.83 -18.32 -39.82
N THR A 203 18.68 -18.15 -38.83
CA THR A 203 18.50 -18.69 -37.48
C THR A 203 18.37 -17.54 -36.49
N ASN A 204 17.36 -17.56 -35.64
CA ASN A 204 17.19 -16.59 -34.57
C ASN A 204 17.36 -17.29 -33.22
N LEU A 205 18.20 -16.75 -32.35
CA LEU A 205 18.38 -17.20 -30.98
C LEU A 205 17.92 -16.07 -30.06
N ALA A 206 16.85 -16.27 -29.30
CA ALA A 206 16.26 -15.24 -28.46
C ALA A 206 16.36 -15.58 -26.96
N THR A 207 16.70 -14.58 -26.16
CA THR A 207 16.78 -14.65 -24.70
C THR A 207 15.88 -13.56 -24.13
N PRO A 208 14.70 -13.89 -23.57
CA PRO A 208 13.89 -12.93 -22.83
C PRO A 208 14.57 -12.55 -21.51
N TYR A 209 14.24 -11.37 -20.96
CA TYR A 209 14.84 -10.85 -19.72
C TYR A 209 16.38 -10.98 -19.69
N ALA A 210 17.03 -10.61 -20.79
CA ALA A 210 18.46 -10.76 -20.99
C ALA A 210 19.29 -9.82 -20.10
N PHE A 211 18.80 -8.61 -19.85
CA PHE A 211 19.42 -7.59 -18.97
C PHE A 211 18.39 -6.54 -18.55
N LEU A 212 18.73 -5.73 -17.55
CA LEU A 212 17.95 -4.60 -17.08
C LEU A 212 18.66 -3.28 -17.45
N VAL A 213 17.88 -2.31 -17.90
CA VAL A 213 18.29 -0.90 -17.99
C VAL A 213 17.30 -0.06 -17.19
N GLU A 214 17.79 0.73 -16.24
CA GLU A 214 16.95 1.58 -15.40
C GLU A 214 17.45 3.02 -15.31
N SER A 215 16.64 3.88 -14.69
CA SER A 215 17.04 5.22 -14.26
C SER A 215 17.04 5.34 -12.73
N GLN A 216 17.88 6.23 -12.22
CA GLN A 216 18.10 6.44 -10.79
C GLN A 216 18.01 7.91 -10.40
N TRP A 217 17.40 8.18 -9.25
CA TRP A 217 17.54 9.45 -8.52
C TRP A 217 18.16 9.18 -7.15
N ILE A 218 19.20 9.92 -6.79
CA ILE A 218 19.90 9.83 -5.52
C ILE A 218 19.92 11.22 -4.88
N ALA A 219 19.39 11.32 -3.67
CA ALA A 219 19.40 12.55 -2.88
C ALA A 219 19.97 12.31 -1.49
N PRO A 220 20.67 13.30 -0.90
CA PRO A 220 21.02 13.26 0.51
C PRO A 220 19.74 13.32 1.35
N LEU A 221 19.71 12.54 2.43
CA LEU A 221 18.67 12.65 3.45
C LEU A 221 19.09 13.69 4.49
N PRO A 222 18.12 14.40 5.10
CA PRO A 222 18.42 15.28 6.22
C PRO A 222 18.93 14.44 7.40
N ALA A 223 19.85 15.00 8.19
CA ALA A 223 20.34 14.34 9.39
C ALA A 223 19.16 13.94 10.30
N ALA A 224 19.14 12.67 10.72
CA ALA A 224 18.17 12.15 11.66
C ALA A 224 18.71 12.17 13.09
N THR A 225 17.81 12.00 14.07
CA THR A 225 18.26 11.70 15.44
C THR A 225 18.71 10.24 15.51
N GLU A 226 19.95 10.03 15.91
CA GLU A 226 20.57 8.70 16.00
C GLU A 226 21.06 8.42 17.42
N GLU A 227 20.88 7.20 17.91
CA GLU A 227 21.50 6.72 19.15
C GLU A 227 22.99 6.42 18.94
N MET A 228 23.36 5.97 17.73
CA MET A 228 24.75 5.74 17.33
C MET A 228 25.01 6.28 15.93
N PRO A 229 26.24 6.78 15.63
CA PRO A 229 26.56 7.29 14.31
C PRO A 229 26.28 6.27 13.19
N GLY A 230 25.54 6.70 12.17
CA GLY A 230 25.18 5.88 11.00
C GLY A 230 23.99 4.95 11.26
N ALA A 231 23.20 5.21 12.30
CA ALA A 231 21.96 4.47 12.54
C ALA A 231 20.86 4.79 11.51
N ALA A 232 20.85 6.01 11.00
CA ALA A 232 19.94 6.42 9.95
C ALA A 232 20.64 6.36 8.57
N PRO A 233 19.89 6.14 7.49
CA PRO A 233 20.43 6.25 6.13
C PRO A 233 20.80 7.70 5.80
N ASP A 234 21.98 7.90 5.21
CA ASP A 234 22.46 9.23 4.78
C ASP A 234 21.88 9.69 3.42
N SER A 235 21.34 8.76 2.64
CA SER A 235 20.81 9.04 1.30
C SER A 235 19.64 8.16 0.92
N LEU A 236 18.81 8.70 0.04
CA LEU A 236 17.68 8.04 -0.61
C LEU A 236 18.04 7.77 -2.07
N ILE A 237 17.76 6.56 -2.55
CA ILE A 237 17.79 6.19 -3.96
C ILE A 237 16.41 5.75 -4.43
N ILE A 238 16.00 6.25 -5.61
CA ILE A 238 14.78 5.85 -6.31
C ILE A 238 15.16 5.20 -7.65
N TRP A 239 14.76 3.95 -7.85
CA TRP A 239 14.90 3.23 -9.12
C TRP A 239 13.57 3.16 -9.85
N TYR A 240 13.62 3.29 -11.17
CA TYR A 240 12.44 3.17 -12.00
C TYR A 240 12.76 2.86 -13.46
N THR A 241 11.76 2.35 -14.17
CA THR A 241 11.78 2.09 -15.62
C THR A 241 10.64 2.85 -16.29
N ASP A 242 10.90 3.54 -17.40
CA ASP A 242 9.90 4.37 -18.10
C ASP A 242 8.95 3.55 -18.99
N MET A 243 9.26 2.28 -19.24
CA MET A 243 8.39 1.38 -20.00
C MET A 243 7.26 0.75 -19.16
N VAL A 244 7.28 0.92 -17.84
CA VAL A 244 6.13 0.67 -16.98
C VAL A 244 5.21 1.89 -17.03
N PRO A 245 3.88 1.75 -17.25
CA PRO A 245 2.99 2.90 -17.28
C PRO A 245 2.92 3.61 -15.92
N PHE A 246 3.41 4.85 -15.84
CA PHE A 246 3.17 5.74 -14.70
C PHE A 246 1.78 6.34 -14.86
N GLN A 247 0.79 5.79 -14.16
CA GLN A 247 -0.61 6.20 -14.28
C GLN A 247 -1.36 6.07 -12.97
N ARG A 248 -2.23 7.04 -12.68
CA ARG A 248 -3.04 7.05 -11.45
C ARG A 248 -4.08 5.94 -11.43
N VAL A 249 -4.82 5.76 -12.53
CA VAL A 249 -5.90 4.77 -12.63
C VAL A 249 -5.63 3.83 -13.80
N ALA A 250 -5.59 2.54 -13.50
CA ALA A 250 -5.35 1.51 -14.49
C ALA A 250 -6.41 1.55 -15.59
N GLY A 251 -5.95 1.54 -16.85
CA GLY A 251 -6.85 1.57 -18.02
C GLY A 251 -7.46 2.93 -18.34
N GLN A 252 -7.11 4.01 -17.62
CA GLN A 252 -7.51 5.39 -17.94
C GLN A 252 -6.32 6.18 -18.52
N PRO A 253 -6.19 6.27 -19.86
CA PRO A 253 -5.01 6.85 -20.51
C PRO A 253 -4.77 8.33 -20.22
N ASP A 254 -5.81 9.07 -19.85
CA ASP A 254 -5.74 10.48 -19.45
C ASP A 254 -5.09 10.69 -18.08
N THR A 255 -4.93 9.63 -17.29
CA THR A 255 -4.22 9.65 -16.01
C THR A 255 -2.76 9.18 -16.11
N ARG A 256 -2.30 8.87 -17.33
CA ARG A 256 -0.96 8.35 -17.62
C ARG A 256 -0.01 9.48 -18.00
N LEU A 257 1.21 9.43 -17.46
CA LEU A 257 2.33 10.25 -17.89
C LEU A 257 2.94 9.70 -19.18
N ALA A 258 3.32 10.60 -20.09
CA ALA A 258 4.15 10.19 -21.23
C ALA A 258 5.53 9.77 -20.75
N ARG A 259 6.21 8.86 -21.46
CA ARG A 259 7.55 8.38 -21.05
C ARG A 259 8.55 9.51 -20.83
N ALA A 260 8.51 10.50 -21.70
CA ALA A 260 9.40 11.66 -21.63
C ALA A 260 9.19 12.52 -20.37
N GLU A 261 8.06 12.38 -19.68
CA GLU A 261 7.71 13.14 -18.47
C GLU A 261 8.09 12.39 -17.18
N VAL A 262 8.39 11.09 -17.26
CA VAL A 262 8.60 10.24 -16.08
C VAL A 262 9.83 10.68 -15.26
N ASP A 263 10.96 10.97 -15.90
CA ASP A 263 12.19 11.38 -15.18
C ASP A 263 11.99 12.70 -14.42
N ASP A 264 11.38 13.69 -15.08
CA ASP A 264 11.03 14.98 -14.46
C ASP A 264 10.00 14.79 -13.33
N PHE A 265 9.01 13.93 -13.51
CA PHE A 265 8.04 13.61 -12.46
C PHE A 265 8.73 12.99 -11.23
N VAL A 266 9.60 12.00 -11.41
CA VAL A 266 10.32 11.36 -10.30
C VAL A 266 11.24 12.36 -9.61
N GLY A 267 12.06 13.10 -10.37
CA GLY A 267 13.06 14.01 -9.81
C GLY A 267 12.49 15.29 -9.20
N ALA A 268 11.49 15.91 -9.84
CA ALA A 268 10.96 17.21 -9.44
C ALA A 268 9.70 17.13 -8.57
N THR A 269 8.96 16.01 -8.61
CA THR A 269 7.69 15.86 -7.87
C THR A 269 7.79 14.82 -6.76
N VAL A 270 8.27 13.61 -7.06
CA VAL A 270 8.28 12.51 -6.06
C VAL A 270 9.44 12.64 -5.07
N LEU A 271 10.67 12.82 -5.58
CA LEU A 271 11.88 12.81 -4.75
C LEU A 271 11.86 13.83 -3.60
N PRO A 272 11.48 15.11 -3.78
CA PRO A 272 11.44 16.07 -2.69
C PRO A 272 10.46 15.66 -1.58
N GLU A 273 9.31 15.10 -1.95
CA GLU A 273 8.28 14.65 -1.02
C GLU A 273 8.74 13.44 -0.19
N LEU A 274 9.51 12.51 -0.79
CA LEU A 274 10.04 11.36 -0.05
C LEU A 274 11.14 11.76 0.93
N VAL A 275 11.98 12.72 0.55
CA VAL A 275 12.99 13.33 1.44
C VAL A 275 12.30 14.05 2.60
N GLU A 276 11.23 14.78 2.33
CA GLU A 276 10.44 15.46 3.35
C GLU A 276 9.73 14.47 4.28
N ALA A 277 9.17 13.40 3.74
CA ALA A 277 8.57 12.32 4.52
C ALA A 277 9.59 11.70 5.50
N PHE A 278 10.82 11.43 5.03
CA PHE A 278 11.91 10.97 5.90
C PHE A 278 12.19 11.96 7.05
N ARG A 279 12.27 13.25 6.73
CA ARG A 279 12.49 14.32 7.71
C ARG A 279 11.39 14.33 8.77
N VAL A 280 10.13 14.29 8.36
CA VAL A 280 8.98 14.36 9.27
C VAL A 280 8.98 13.16 10.22
N GLN A 281 9.08 11.93 9.69
CA GLN A 281 9.01 10.74 10.55
C GLN A 281 10.23 10.59 11.47
N SER A 282 11.42 10.93 10.99
CA SER A 282 12.66 10.77 11.78
C SER A 282 12.94 11.93 12.74
N ASN A 283 12.54 13.16 12.41
CA ASN A 283 12.94 14.35 13.18
C ASN A 283 11.79 15.05 13.89
N GLU A 284 10.59 15.09 13.30
CA GLU A 284 9.47 15.78 13.93
C GLU A 284 8.68 14.88 14.84
N TRP A 285 8.54 13.60 14.49
CA TRP A 285 7.75 12.64 15.26
C TRP A 285 8.49 11.97 16.41
N GLY A 286 9.78 12.24 16.55
CA GLY A 286 10.59 11.77 17.68
C GLY A 286 10.98 10.29 17.62
N PHE A 287 10.99 9.67 16.45
CA PHE A 287 11.59 8.34 16.26
C PHE A 287 13.11 8.46 16.10
N THR A 288 13.84 7.97 17.09
CA THR A 288 15.30 7.87 17.03
C THR A 288 15.68 6.62 16.25
N TRP A 289 16.73 6.71 15.43
CA TRP A 289 17.35 5.54 14.79
C TRP A 289 18.40 4.94 15.71
N HIS A 290 18.34 3.64 15.94
CA HIS A 290 19.05 2.96 17.01
C HIS A 290 20.18 2.04 16.52
N GLN A 291 19.95 1.30 15.43
CA GLN A 291 20.91 0.35 14.88
C GLN A 291 21.51 0.89 13.59
N ALA A 292 22.78 0.56 13.33
CA ALA A 292 23.44 0.90 12.07
C ALA A 292 22.57 0.52 10.87
N TRP A 293 22.28 1.48 10.00
CA TRP A 293 21.35 1.27 8.90
C TRP A 293 21.85 0.16 7.97
N THR A 294 20.97 -0.80 7.70
CA THR A 294 21.16 -1.79 6.64
C THR A 294 19.86 -1.98 5.88
N GLY A 295 19.84 -1.60 4.61
CA GLY A 295 18.73 -1.82 3.70
C GLY A 295 18.54 -3.31 3.37
N LEU A 296 17.30 -3.71 3.12
CA LEU A 296 16.95 -5.10 2.77
C LEU A 296 17.44 -5.54 1.39
N ARG A 297 17.83 -4.59 0.53
CA ARG A 297 18.21 -4.86 -0.86
C ARG A 297 19.68 -5.30 -1.02
N GLY A 298 20.52 -5.13 0.01
CA GLY A 298 21.92 -5.57 0.03
C GLY A 298 22.85 -4.78 -0.92
N GLY A 299 24.12 -5.18 -1.00
CA GLY A 299 25.11 -4.56 -1.90
C GLY A 299 25.52 -3.13 -1.51
N ASP A 300 25.97 -2.34 -2.47
CA ASP A 300 26.35 -0.92 -2.28
C ASP A 300 25.16 -0.03 -1.87
N ASP A 301 23.93 -0.50 -2.08
CA ASP A 301 22.70 0.18 -1.67
C ASP A 301 22.21 -0.24 -0.28
N ALA A 302 22.91 -1.19 0.39
CA ALA A 302 22.62 -1.53 1.78
C ALA A 302 22.77 -0.32 2.72
N GLU A 303 23.58 0.67 2.34
CA GLU A 303 23.80 1.89 3.12
C GLU A 303 22.77 3.00 2.80
N ARG A 304 21.82 2.76 1.89
CA ARG A 304 20.85 3.76 1.43
C ARG A 304 19.41 3.38 1.74
N LEU A 305 18.57 4.38 2.00
CA LEU A 305 17.13 4.20 1.93
C LEU A 305 16.74 4.05 0.45
N SER A 306 15.91 3.06 0.17
CA SER A 306 15.88 2.44 -1.14
C SER A 306 14.46 2.24 -1.63
N VAL A 307 14.06 2.93 -2.70
CA VAL A 307 12.68 2.94 -3.23
C VAL A 307 12.65 2.46 -4.68
N ALA A 308 11.89 1.40 -4.97
CA ALA A 308 11.67 0.96 -6.35
C ALA A 308 10.25 1.33 -6.80
N LEU A 309 10.14 2.08 -7.90
CA LEU A 309 8.87 2.38 -8.56
C LEU A 309 8.67 1.39 -9.71
N GLY A 310 7.59 0.59 -9.65
CA GLY A 310 7.38 -0.52 -10.59
C GLY A 310 5.93 -0.89 -10.82
N ASP A 311 5.71 -2.04 -11.46
CA ASP A 311 4.39 -2.55 -11.87
C ASP A 311 3.70 -3.44 -10.81
N GLY A 312 4.40 -3.76 -9.71
CA GLY A 312 3.94 -4.70 -8.69
C GLY A 312 4.01 -6.19 -9.09
N ALA A 313 4.49 -6.50 -10.30
CA ALA A 313 4.52 -7.85 -10.86
C ALA A 313 5.95 -8.36 -11.12
N THR A 314 6.93 -7.47 -11.22
CA THR A 314 8.30 -7.81 -11.60
C THR A 314 9.32 -7.50 -10.50
N TRP A 315 10.16 -8.49 -10.16
CA TRP A 315 11.12 -8.43 -9.05
C TRP A 315 12.56 -8.23 -9.55
N PHE A 316 13.23 -7.17 -9.10
CA PHE A 316 14.66 -6.95 -9.41
C PHE A 316 15.45 -6.22 -8.30
N HIS A 317 14.83 -5.28 -7.58
CA HIS A 317 15.49 -4.66 -6.45
C HIS A 317 15.09 -5.23 -5.08
N GLY A 318 14.15 -6.18 -4.99
CA GLY A 318 13.47 -6.51 -3.72
C GLY A 318 11.99 -6.77 -3.99
N SER A 319 11.34 -7.65 -3.19
CA SER A 319 10.03 -8.26 -3.52
C SER A 319 9.08 -7.17 -3.98
N ALA A 320 8.54 -7.26 -5.20
CA ALA A 320 7.49 -6.36 -5.60
C ALA A 320 6.31 -6.68 -4.69
N PRO A 321 5.94 -5.80 -3.76
CA PRO A 321 4.82 -6.10 -2.90
C PRO A 321 3.57 -6.28 -3.74
N ALA A 322 2.71 -7.25 -3.37
CA ALA A 322 1.28 -7.12 -3.71
C ALA A 322 0.63 -5.98 -2.89
N GLY A 323 1.27 -5.59 -1.78
CA GLY A 323 0.97 -4.50 -0.84
C GLY A 323 2.22 -4.25 0.01
N ALA A 324 2.44 -3.00 0.40
CA ALA A 324 3.75 -2.40 0.57
C ALA A 324 4.58 -3.06 1.72
N ASN A 325 5.92 -3.07 1.57
CA ASN A 325 6.85 -3.79 2.47
C ASN A 325 8.09 -2.97 2.84
N SER A 326 8.80 -3.37 3.90
CA SER A 326 10.00 -2.68 4.41
C SER A 326 11.16 -2.55 3.42
N SER A 327 11.11 -3.19 2.24
CA SER A 327 12.03 -2.93 1.12
C SER A 327 11.63 -1.72 0.27
N ILE A 328 10.51 -1.05 0.57
CA ILE A 328 9.87 0.08 -0.12
C ILE A 328 9.83 -0.10 -1.65
N ALA A 329 8.87 -0.88 -2.14
CA ALA A 329 8.52 -0.91 -3.56
C ALA A 329 7.08 -0.44 -3.76
N ILE A 330 6.88 0.47 -4.71
CA ILE A 330 5.61 1.19 -4.90
C ILE A 330 5.11 0.93 -6.32
N ASN A 331 3.85 0.49 -6.42
CA ASN A 331 3.21 0.29 -7.71
C ASN A 331 2.78 1.63 -8.33
N VAL A 332 3.25 1.93 -9.54
CA VAL A 332 2.95 3.18 -10.26
C VAL A 332 1.95 3.02 -11.40
N SER A 333 1.42 1.82 -11.61
CA SER A 333 0.60 1.48 -12.78
C SER A 333 -0.80 0.94 -12.45
N ASN A 334 -0.97 0.36 -11.26
CA ASN A 334 -2.21 -0.22 -10.77
C ASN A 334 -2.13 -0.47 -9.24
N GLY A 335 -2.41 0.55 -8.44
CA GLY A 335 -2.31 0.44 -6.97
C GLY A 335 -3.11 1.51 -6.25
N LEU A 336 -2.77 1.75 -4.97
CA LEU A 336 -3.47 2.69 -4.09
C LEU A 336 -3.59 4.11 -4.66
N SER A 337 -2.74 4.50 -5.62
CA SER A 337 -2.84 5.77 -6.34
C SER A 337 -4.20 6.03 -7.00
N SER A 338 -5.00 5.01 -7.30
CA SER A 338 -6.36 5.19 -7.81
C SER A 338 -7.26 5.95 -6.85
N GLU A 339 -7.03 5.79 -5.54
CA GLU A 339 -7.80 6.44 -4.48
C GLU A 339 -7.39 7.90 -4.26
N TYR A 340 -6.37 8.41 -4.95
CA TYR A 340 -5.82 9.76 -4.77
C TYR A 340 -6.13 10.69 -5.95
N ALA A 341 -6.00 12.00 -5.74
CA ALA A 341 -6.21 13.00 -6.80
C ALA A 341 -5.09 12.95 -7.86
N THR A 342 -3.85 12.71 -7.43
CA THR A 342 -2.69 12.61 -8.31
C THR A 342 -1.92 11.31 -8.06
N LEU A 343 -1.13 10.89 -9.06
CA LEU A 343 -0.22 9.75 -8.92
C LEU A 343 0.81 9.98 -7.79
N ALA A 344 1.33 11.21 -7.68
CA ALA A 344 2.31 11.59 -6.66
C ALA A 344 1.75 11.42 -5.25
N ASP A 345 0.52 11.89 -4.99
CA ASP A 345 -0.13 11.77 -3.68
C ASP A 345 -0.23 10.30 -3.24
N GLY A 346 -0.59 9.41 -4.17
CA GLY A 346 -0.64 7.96 -3.90
C GLY A 346 0.74 7.37 -3.60
N ILE A 347 1.78 7.75 -4.37
CA ILE A 347 3.15 7.28 -4.13
C ILE A 347 3.65 7.74 -2.76
N VAL A 348 3.46 9.02 -2.43
CA VAL A 348 3.91 9.61 -1.15
C VAL A 348 3.16 8.99 0.03
N SER A 349 1.86 8.73 -0.14
CA SER A 349 1.04 8.08 0.88
C SER A 349 1.54 6.67 1.20
N VAL A 350 1.79 5.84 0.18
CA VAL A 350 2.40 4.51 0.35
C VAL A 350 3.81 4.61 0.94
N PHE A 351 4.60 5.60 0.55
CA PHE A 351 5.93 5.79 1.11
C PHE A 351 5.92 6.05 2.62
N HIS A 352 4.97 6.86 3.13
CA HIS A 352 4.83 7.08 4.57
C HIS A 352 4.54 5.80 5.35
N HIS A 353 3.69 4.93 4.81
CA HIS A 353 3.41 3.62 5.39
C HIS A 353 4.69 2.78 5.49
N GLU A 354 5.45 2.68 4.39
CA GLU A 354 6.63 1.81 4.35
C GLU A 354 7.87 2.34 5.05
N LEU A 355 8.02 3.65 5.08
CA LEU A 355 9.04 4.28 5.88
C LEU A 355 8.82 3.97 7.37
N PHE A 356 7.56 3.93 7.81
CA PHE A 356 7.24 3.61 9.20
C PHE A 356 7.60 2.17 9.57
N HIS A 357 7.41 1.21 8.66
CA HIS A 357 7.90 -0.16 8.86
C HIS A 357 9.42 -0.24 9.03
N ASN A 358 10.19 0.67 8.41
CA ASN A 358 11.64 0.72 8.63
C ASN A 358 12.00 1.25 10.03
N LEU A 359 11.23 2.21 10.57
CA LEU A 359 11.39 2.67 11.95
C LEU A 359 11.00 1.59 12.96
N GLN A 360 9.91 0.85 12.71
CA GLN A 360 9.50 -0.30 13.52
C GLN A 360 10.59 -1.38 13.53
N ARG A 361 11.18 -1.67 12.36
CA ARG A 361 12.27 -2.64 12.23
C ARG A 361 13.48 -2.23 13.03
N ASP A 362 13.95 -0.99 12.86
CA ASP A 362 15.10 -0.47 13.58
C ASP A 362 14.91 -0.55 15.11
N LEU A 363 13.72 -0.15 15.58
CA LEU A 363 13.37 -0.25 17.00
C LEU A 363 13.35 -1.71 17.51
N ARG A 364 12.78 -2.66 16.75
CA ARG A 364 12.81 -4.08 17.15
C ARG A 364 14.22 -4.64 17.12
N GLN A 365 15.05 -4.28 16.13
CA GLN A 365 16.44 -4.71 16.07
C GLN A 365 17.22 -4.20 17.30
N ALA A 366 16.96 -2.97 17.74
CA ALA A 366 17.58 -2.42 18.93
C ALA A 366 17.16 -3.13 20.22
N LEU A 367 15.88 -3.47 20.37
CA LEU A 367 15.34 -4.02 21.60
C LEU A 367 15.45 -5.54 21.70
N ALA A 368 15.33 -6.26 20.58
CA ALA A 368 15.24 -7.71 20.52
C ALA A 368 16.29 -8.38 19.61
N GLY A 369 17.05 -7.61 18.81
CA GLY A 369 18.06 -8.14 17.90
C GLY A 369 17.52 -8.78 16.61
N GLU A 370 16.21 -8.65 16.34
CA GLU A 370 15.52 -9.23 15.18
C GLU A 370 14.81 -8.15 14.34
N GLY A 371 14.65 -8.39 13.03
CA GLY A 371 14.06 -7.43 12.10
C GLY A 371 12.78 -7.87 11.38
N ASP A 372 12.27 -9.08 11.64
CA ASP A 372 10.83 -9.37 11.41
C ASP A 372 10.03 -8.37 12.26
N VAL A 373 8.89 -7.79 11.90
CA VAL A 373 8.16 -6.87 12.81
C VAL A 373 6.83 -7.45 13.27
N ASP A 374 6.25 -8.35 12.47
CA ASP A 374 4.90 -8.89 12.71
C ASP A 374 4.91 -10.22 13.49
N GLY A 375 6.08 -10.83 13.66
CA GLY A 375 6.23 -12.11 14.37
C GLY A 375 5.62 -13.29 13.60
N PRO A 376 5.46 -14.45 14.26
CA PRO A 376 5.02 -15.68 13.61
C PRO A 376 3.63 -15.51 13.00
N GLY A 377 3.49 -15.85 11.71
CA GLY A 377 2.21 -15.79 11.00
C GLY A 377 1.63 -14.38 10.84
N ARG A 378 2.43 -13.33 11.09
CA ARG A 378 1.99 -11.93 11.18
C ARG A 378 0.96 -11.65 12.30
N ALA A 379 1.04 -12.40 13.39
CA ALA A 379 0.10 -12.27 14.52
C ALA A 379 0.02 -10.86 15.11
N TRP A 380 1.08 -10.05 14.97
CA TRP A 380 1.16 -8.69 15.51
C TRP A 380 0.77 -7.60 14.50
N ALA A 381 0.25 -7.98 13.32
CA ALA A 381 -0.12 -7.06 12.24
C ALA A 381 -1.15 -6.00 12.64
N PHE A 382 -2.06 -6.31 13.57
CA PHE A 382 -2.99 -5.31 14.12
C PHE A 382 -2.26 -4.08 14.70
N ILE A 383 -1.10 -4.30 15.34
CA ILE A 383 -0.25 -3.23 15.86
C ILE A 383 0.61 -2.65 14.73
N THR A 384 1.37 -3.49 14.01
CA THR A 384 2.39 -3.00 13.08
C THR A 384 1.81 -2.32 11.83
N GLU A 385 0.95 -3.02 11.09
CA GLU A 385 0.29 -2.50 9.88
C GLU A 385 -0.79 -1.48 10.22
N GLY A 386 -1.57 -1.72 11.29
CA GLY A 386 -2.59 -0.79 11.76
C GLY A 386 -1.98 0.58 12.11
N MET A 387 -0.83 0.60 12.79
CA MET A 387 -0.11 1.85 13.04
C MET A 387 0.49 2.45 11.76
N ALA A 388 0.99 1.65 10.82
CA ALA A 388 1.55 2.17 9.56
C ALA A 388 0.47 2.88 8.70
N VAL A 389 -0.76 2.35 8.64
CA VAL A 389 -1.90 3.02 8.01
C VAL A 389 -2.34 4.28 8.80
N ALA A 390 -2.31 4.24 10.13
CA ALA A 390 -2.58 5.44 10.92
C ALA A 390 -1.53 6.54 10.71
N VAL A 391 -0.26 6.16 10.59
CA VAL A 391 0.86 7.03 10.25
C VAL A 391 0.68 7.68 8.88
N GLN A 392 0.28 6.89 7.88
CA GLN A 392 -0.08 7.41 6.57
C GLN A 392 -1.17 8.51 6.67
N SER A 393 -2.19 8.32 7.52
CA SER A 393 -3.30 9.28 7.65
C SER A 393 -2.93 10.60 8.33
N VAL A 394 -1.94 10.59 9.22
CA VAL A 394 -1.48 11.79 9.95
C VAL A 394 -0.32 12.49 9.26
N ALA A 395 0.40 11.80 8.37
CA ALA A 395 1.49 12.38 7.59
C ALA A 395 1.01 13.48 6.65
N ARG A 396 -0.15 13.26 6.04
CA ARG A 396 -0.76 14.16 5.06
C ARG A 396 -2.27 14.27 5.31
N PRO A 397 -2.69 14.90 6.41
CA PRO A 397 -4.09 14.98 6.77
C PRO A 397 -4.91 15.68 5.68
N ASP A 398 -4.37 16.69 5.00
CA ASP A 398 -5.08 17.35 3.89
C ASP A 398 -5.35 16.40 2.69
N LEU A 399 -4.47 15.42 2.45
CA LEU A 399 -4.65 14.46 1.35
C LEU A 399 -5.71 13.41 1.69
N GLU A 400 -5.67 12.92 2.92
CA GLU A 400 -6.52 11.83 3.41
C GLU A 400 -7.91 12.32 3.80
N TYR A 401 -8.03 13.59 4.23
CA TYR A 401 -9.29 14.21 4.67
C TYR A 401 -9.86 15.25 3.69
N GLY A 402 -9.17 15.54 2.59
CA GLY A 402 -9.62 16.47 1.56
C GLY A 402 -10.98 16.07 0.94
N ALA A 403 -11.75 17.07 0.51
CA ALA A 403 -13.02 16.83 -0.17
C ALA A 403 -12.79 16.08 -1.50
N SER A 404 -13.31 14.86 -1.58
CA SER A 404 -13.08 13.91 -2.67
C SER A 404 -14.39 13.17 -2.97
N SER A 405 -14.63 12.81 -4.24
CA SER A 405 -15.75 11.92 -4.61
C SER A 405 -15.45 10.44 -4.36
N GLU A 406 -14.18 10.09 -4.18
CA GLU A 406 -13.69 8.74 -3.89
C GLU A 406 -13.18 8.68 -2.44
N ALA A 407 -13.46 7.59 -1.73
CA ALA A 407 -12.98 7.40 -0.38
C ALA A 407 -11.46 7.12 -0.43
N ARG A 408 -10.66 7.95 0.24
CA ARG A 408 -9.22 7.73 0.35
C ARG A 408 -8.93 6.41 1.07
N ALA A 409 -7.74 5.85 0.88
CA ALA A 409 -7.37 4.53 1.42
C ALA A 409 -7.68 4.42 2.93
N PHE A 410 -7.31 5.42 3.73
CA PHE A 410 -7.59 5.42 5.17
C PHE A 410 -9.10 5.39 5.48
N TYR A 411 -9.91 6.17 4.76
CA TYR A 411 -11.37 6.14 4.93
C TYR A 411 -11.99 4.84 4.47
N SER A 412 -11.47 4.24 3.40
CA SER A 412 -11.96 2.95 2.90
C SER A 412 -11.82 1.89 4.00
N TRP A 413 -10.61 1.74 4.56
CA TRP A 413 -10.37 0.79 5.64
C TRP A 413 -11.15 1.12 6.91
N SER A 414 -11.19 2.40 7.30
CA SER A 414 -11.93 2.83 8.49
C SER A 414 -13.44 2.60 8.34
N ASN A 415 -13.99 2.81 7.14
CA ASN A 415 -15.40 2.58 6.89
C ASN A 415 -15.73 1.10 6.82
N GLU A 416 -14.87 0.27 6.25
CA GLU A 416 -15.00 -1.20 6.31
C GLU A 416 -15.02 -1.67 7.77
N PHE A 417 -14.16 -1.12 8.63
CA PHE A 417 -14.18 -1.42 10.07
C PHE A 417 -15.49 -0.99 10.75
N LEU A 418 -16.04 0.16 10.39
CA LEU A 418 -17.25 0.73 11.02
C LEU A 418 -18.56 0.13 10.48
N ASN A 419 -18.61 -0.21 9.20
CA ASN A 419 -19.85 -0.59 8.50
C ASN A 419 -19.84 -2.00 7.90
N GLY A 420 -18.68 -2.68 7.91
CA GLY A 420 -18.56 -4.05 7.46
C GLY A 420 -19.41 -4.98 8.31
N ASP A 421 -19.86 -6.07 7.69
CA ASP A 421 -20.63 -7.11 8.38
C ASP A 421 -19.80 -7.67 9.56
N GLU A 422 -20.19 -7.30 10.79
CA GLU A 422 -19.55 -7.75 12.03
C GLU A 422 -18.07 -7.34 12.21
N ALA A 423 -17.56 -6.36 11.46
CA ALA A 423 -16.13 -5.95 11.52
C ALA A 423 -15.70 -5.48 12.92
N LEU A 424 -16.53 -4.67 13.59
CA LEU A 424 -16.33 -4.28 15.00
C LEU A 424 -16.28 -5.46 15.98
N ASN A 425 -16.78 -6.63 15.59
CA ASN A 425 -16.85 -7.85 16.40
C ASN A 425 -16.03 -9.01 15.82
N THR A 426 -15.14 -8.72 14.86
CA THR A 426 -14.16 -9.68 14.35
C THR A 426 -12.98 -9.73 15.31
N SER A 427 -12.44 -10.93 15.57
CA SER A 427 -11.27 -11.09 16.43
C SER A 427 -10.09 -10.32 15.83
N TYR A 428 -9.32 -9.61 16.65
CA TYR A 428 -8.17 -8.85 16.14
C TYR A 428 -7.07 -9.76 15.56
N ALA A 429 -7.09 -11.05 15.90
CA ALA A 429 -6.23 -12.06 15.28
C ALA A 429 -6.66 -12.45 13.84
N GLU A 430 -7.91 -12.13 13.46
CA GLU A 430 -8.52 -12.50 12.17
C GLU A 430 -8.88 -11.27 11.32
N LEU A 431 -8.95 -10.08 11.93
CA LEU A 431 -9.24 -8.80 11.29
C LEU A 431 -8.21 -8.48 10.20
N ASN A 432 -8.65 -7.87 9.10
CA ASN A 432 -7.72 -7.21 8.20
C ASN A 432 -6.97 -6.12 9.00
N PRO A 433 -5.64 -6.22 9.13
CA PRO A 433 -4.92 -5.37 10.08
C PRO A 433 -4.98 -3.87 9.75
N TYR A 434 -5.30 -3.51 8.50
CA TYR A 434 -5.53 -2.12 8.08
C TYR A 434 -6.79 -1.50 8.69
N GLU A 435 -7.79 -2.32 9.05
CA GLU A 435 -9.02 -1.85 9.70
C GLU A 435 -8.74 -1.36 11.14
N GLY A 436 -7.70 -1.90 11.79
CA GLY A 436 -7.24 -1.45 13.12
C GLY A 436 -6.67 -0.03 13.14
N ALA A 437 -6.40 0.57 11.97
CA ALA A 437 -5.81 1.91 11.85
C ALA A 437 -6.64 3.01 12.52
N LEU A 438 -7.97 2.87 12.53
CA LEU A 438 -8.87 3.86 13.14
C LEU A 438 -8.64 3.98 14.65
N TYR A 439 -8.35 2.86 15.33
CA TYR A 439 -8.05 2.84 16.76
C TYR A 439 -6.70 3.50 17.06
N TRP A 440 -5.67 3.23 16.26
CA TRP A 440 -4.36 3.86 16.43
C TRP A 440 -4.41 5.38 16.14
N ARG A 441 -5.18 5.78 15.12
CA ARG A 441 -5.45 7.19 14.84
C ARG A 441 -6.18 7.85 16.01
N PHE A 442 -7.18 7.20 16.59
CA PHE A 442 -7.86 7.69 17.79
C PHE A 442 -6.89 7.97 18.93
N LEU A 443 -5.99 7.03 19.24
CA LEU A 443 -4.99 7.21 20.30
C LEU A 443 -4.04 8.38 20.00
N PHE A 444 -3.59 8.51 18.75
CA PHE A 444 -2.77 9.62 18.30
C PHE A 444 -3.48 10.97 18.55
N GLU A 445 -4.76 11.09 18.15
CA GLU A 445 -5.54 12.31 18.32
C GLU A 445 -5.80 12.62 19.81
N ALA A 446 -6.16 11.60 20.59
CA ALA A 446 -6.46 11.73 22.01
C ALA A 446 -5.23 12.22 22.82
N ALA A 447 -4.02 11.88 22.38
CA ALA A 447 -2.78 12.36 22.98
C ALA A 447 -2.35 13.76 22.46
N GLY A 448 -3.20 14.46 21.72
CA GLY A 448 -2.95 15.81 21.20
C GLY A 448 -2.26 15.84 19.83
N GLY A 449 -2.20 14.70 19.12
CA GLY A 449 -1.48 14.55 17.86
C GLY A 449 -1.91 15.51 16.73
N MET A 450 -3.14 16.02 16.78
CA MET A 450 -3.63 16.99 15.79
C MET A 450 -2.96 18.37 15.93
N ASP A 451 -2.61 18.76 17.16
CA ASP A 451 -1.95 20.03 17.45
C ASP A 451 -0.43 19.87 17.52
N ASP A 452 0.03 18.73 18.06
CA ASP A 452 1.44 18.36 18.18
C ASP A 452 1.63 16.89 17.73
N PRO A 453 1.98 16.66 16.45
CA PRO A 453 2.19 15.31 15.93
C PRO A 453 3.20 14.48 16.72
N ALA A 454 4.22 15.10 17.32
CA ALA A 454 5.21 14.41 18.14
C ALA A 454 4.57 13.84 19.43
N ALA A 455 3.66 14.59 20.04
CA ALA A 455 2.91 14.13 21.22
C ALA A 455 2.02 12.92 20.89
N GLY A 456 1.31 12.96 19.75
CA GLY A 456 0.52 11.83 19.28
C GLY A 456 1.38 10.59 18.96
N MET A 457 2.49 10.79 18.26
CA MET A 457 3.43 9.71 17.90
C MET A 457 4.11 9.07 19.11
N THR A 458 4.26 9.80 20.20
CA THR A 458 4.79 9.26 21.46
C THR A 458 3.97 8.07 21.96
N VAL A 459 2.64 8.06 21.76
CA VAL A 459 1.80 6.90 22.14
C VAL A 459 2.19 5.68 21.33
N LEU A 460 2.27 5.82 20.00
CA LEU A 460 2.60 4.71 19.09
C LEU A 460 4.00 4.16 19.40
N ARG A 461 4.98 5.05 19.57
CA ARG A 461 6.35 4.67 19.95
C ARG A 461 6.39 3.89 21.26
N ASN A 462 5.73 4.39 22.31
CA ASN A 462 5.74 3.74 23.63
C ASN A 462 5.08 2.36 23.60
N VAL A 463 4.02 2.18 22.80
CA VAL A 463 3.39 0.86 22.59
C VAL A 463 4.35 -0.09 21.88
N LEU A 464 5.05 0.36 20.83
CA LEU A 464 6.04 -0.44 20.12
C LEU A 464 7.23 -0.81 21.03
N GLU A 465 7.74 0.11 21.84
CA GLU A 465 8.82 -0.16 22.79
C GLU A 465 8.44 -1.23 23.82
N VAL A 466 7.19 -1.21 24.31
CA VAL A 466 6.68 -2.25 25.23
C VAL A 466 6.57 -3.60 24.52
N MET A 467 6.03 -3.61 23.30
CA MET A 467 5.86 -4.81 22.50
C MET A 467 7.21 -5.47 22.17
N TYR A 468 8.17 -4.68 21.67
CA TYR A 468 9.49 -5.18 21.26
C TYR A 468 10.45 -5.42 22.43
N GLY A 469 10.24 -4.76 23.57
CA GLY A 469 11.13 -4.88 24.74
C GLY A 469 11.09 -6.24 25.44
N GLY A 470 10.19 -7.15 25.07
CA GLY A 470 10.12 -8.51 25.63
C GLY A 470 9.60 -8.59 27.06
N GLU A 471 9.23 -7.46 27.69
CA GLU A 471 8.76 -7.42 29.09
C GLU A 471 7.39 -8.08 29.27
N VAL A 472 6.53 -7.99 28.24
CA VAL A 472 5.14 -8.48 28.26
C VAL A 472 5.01 -9.79 27.50
N VAL A 473 5.65 -9.88 26.33
CA VAL A 473 5.57 -11.01 25.42
C VAL A 473 6.85 -11.08 24.59
N ASP A 474 7.28 -12.28 24.24
CA ASP A 474 8.26 -12.50 23.18
C ASP A 474 7.50 -12.65 21.85
N ILE A 475 7.49 -11.58 21.05
CA ILE A 475 6.77 -11.57 19.79
C ILE A 475 7.40 -12.46 18.71
N GLY A 476 8.65 -12.90 18.89
CA GLY A 476 9.32 -13.83 17.98
C GLY A 476 8.77 -15.25 18.09
N THR A 477 8.15 -15.58 19.22
CA THR A 477 7.66 -16.94 19.52
C THR A 477 6.17 -17.04 19.81
N SER A 478 5.51 -15.92 20.15
CA SER A 478 4.08 -15.89 20.46
C SER A 478 3.22 -15.35 19.32
N ASP A 479 2.05 -15.96 19.12
CA ASP A 479 0.98 -15.52 18.23
C ASP A 479 -0.31 -15.10 18.97
N ASP A 480 -0.31 -15.14 20.31
CA ASP A 480 -1.49 -14.87 21.16
C ASP A 480 -1.75 -13.35 21.35
N LEU A 481 -2.03 -12.64 20.26
CA LEU A 481 -2.32 -11.20 20.25
C LEU A 481 -3.40 -10.83 21.27
N VAL A 482 -4.53 -11.55 21.27
CA VAL A 482 -5.70 -11.27 22.11
C VAL A 482 -5.34 -11.29 23.60
N ARG A 483 -4.49 -12.21 24.04
CA ARG A 483 -4.07 -12.28 25.43
C ARG A 483 -3.23 -11.09 25.86
N TYR A 484 -2.27 -10.66 25.03
CA TYR A 484 -1.21 -9.74 25.43
C TYR A 484 -1.50 -8.28 25.07
N LEU A 485 -2.37 -8.01 24.09
CA LEU A 485 -2.69 -6.68 23.61
C LEU A 485 -3.07 -5.68 24.74
N PRO A 486 -3.93 -6.02 25.72
CA PRO A 486 -4.29 -5.07 26.77
C PRO A 486 -3.11 -4.61 27.60
N GLU A 487 -2.20 -5.52 27.96
CA GLU A 487 -1.05 -5.20 28.80
C GLU A 487 -0.02 -4.37 28.02
N ILE A 488 0.21 -4.71 26.74
CA ILE A 488 1.09 -3.94 25.85
C ILE A 488 0.60 -2.51 25.73
N VAL A 489 -0.69 -2.33 25.37
CA VAL A 489 -1.26 -1.00 25.16
C VAL A 489 -1.36 -0.23 26.47
N SER A 490 -1.78 -0.85 27.58
CA SER A 490 -1.87 -0.18 28.88
C SER A 490 -0.51 0.36 29.34
N ARG A 491 0.58 -0.41 29.20
CA ARG A 491 1.92 0.08 29.54
C ARG A 491 2.38 1.20 28.61
N GLY A 492 2.09 1.10 27.31
CA GLY A 492 2.39 2.16 26.36
C GLY A 492 1.68 3.47 26.69
N LEU A 493 0.38 3.39 27.01
CA LEU A 493 -0.44 4.53 27.43
C LEU A 493 0.07 5.13 28.75
N ALA A 494 0.34 4.32 29.77
CA ALA A 494 0.87 4.78 31.05
C ALA A 494 2.27 5.43 30.96
N ARG A 495 3.07 5.08 29.95
CA ARG A 495 4.37 5.71 29.64
C ARG A 495 4.23 7.03 28.87
N THR A 496 3.03 7.35 28.37
CA THR A 496 2.81 8.53 27.51
C THR A 496 2.32 9.73 28.34
N PRO A 497 3.12 10.81 28.48
CA PRO A 497 2.82 11.91 29.40
C PRO A 497 1.49 12.63 29.16
N ASN A 498 1.04 12.73 27.91
CA ASN A 498 -0.16 13.44 27.51
C ASN A 498 -1.34 12.51 27.16
N SER A 499 -1.20 11.20 27.39
CA SER A 499 -2.30 10.28 27.16
C SER A 499 -3.42 10.57 28.17
N PRO A 500 -4.68 10.75 27.73
CA PRO A 500 -5.82 10.85 28.63
C PRO A 500 -6.20 9.48 29.23
N PHE A 501 -5.56 8.39 28.78
CA PHE A 501 -5.84 7.02 29.19
C PHE A 501 -4.63 6.41 29.90
N GLN A 502 -4.89 5.61 30.93
CA GLN A 502 -3.89 4.82 31.65
C GLN A 502 -3.94 3.33 31.25
N THR A 503 -5.08 2.87 30.74
CA THR A 503 -5.28 1.47 30.37
C THR A 503 -5.92 1.32 29.00
N TYR A 504 -5.73 0.14 28.40
CA TYR A 504 -6.37 -0.24 27.15
C TYR A 504 -7.90 -0.25 27.24
N GLU A 505 -8.44 -0.65 28.39
CA GLU A 505 -9.88 -0.67 28.62
C GLU A 505 -10.48 0.75 28.59
N GLU A 506 -9.83 1.71 29.25
CA GLU A 506 -10.24 3.12 29.23
C GLU A 506 -10.22 3.71 27.82
N SER A 507 -9.14 3.45 27.06
CA SER A 507 -9.03 3.94 25.69
C SER A 507 -10.04 3.29 24.77
N LEU A 508 -10.30 1.99 24.89
CA LEU A 508 -11.27 1.27 24.08
C LEU A 508 -12.70 1.76 24.33
N ARG A 509 -13.07 2.01 25.59
CA ARG A 509 -14.38 2.58 25.95
C ARG A 509 -14.54 3.97 25.34
N SER A 510 -13.52 4.81 25.46
CA SER A 510 -13.55 6.15 24.87
C SER A 510 -13.60 6.09 23.34
N PHE A 511 -12.89 5.14 22.72
CA PHE A 511 -12.92 4.90 21.28
C PHE A 511 -14.33 4.54 20.80
N ALA A 512 -14.99 3.59 21.46
CA ALA A 512 -16.37 3.19 21.16
C ALA A 512 -17.33 4.38 21.16
N ARG A 513 -17.18 5.28 22.14
CA ARG A 513 -17.95 6.53 22.20
C ARG A 513 -17.61 7.48 21.03
N SER A 514 -16.33 7.63 20.71
CA SER A 514 -15.86 8.53 19.65
C SER A 514 -16.29 8.11 18.24
N ILE A 515 -16.43 6.81 17.96
CA ILE A 515 -16.84 6.31 16.64
C ILE A 515 -18.35 6.38 16.40
N TYR A 516 -19.19 6.33 17.45
CA TYR A 516 -20.64 6.37 17.29
C TYR A 516 -21.17 7.76 16.86
N ARG A 517 -20.50 8.84 17.26
CA ARG A 517 -20.78 10.25 16.95
C ARG A 517 -22.23 10.75 17.11
N SER A 518 -22.41 11.72 18.00
CA SER A 518 -23.53 12.67 17.90
C SER A 518 -23.34 13.59 16.67
N PRO A 519 -24.42 14.05 15.98
CA PRO A 519 -24.37 15.06 14.92
C PRO A 519 -23.70 16.39 15.29
N GLU A 520 -23.51 16.67 16.59
CA GLU A 520 -23.05 17.95 17.14
C GLU A 520 -21.87 17.83 18.13
N GLY A 521 -21.29 16.63 18.34
CA GLY A 521 -20.35 16.35 19.45
C GLY A 521 -18.89 16.06 19.09
N GLU A 522 -18.03 16.11 20.13
CA GLU A 522 -16.63 15.68 20.15
C GLU A 522 -16.50 14.20 19.69
N GLY A 523 -15.52 13.93 18.84
CA GLY A 523 -15.25 12.63 18.25
C GLY A 523 -13.96 12.69 17.44
N LEU A 524 -13.66 11.62 16.70
CA LEU A 524 -12.50 11.60 15.79
C LEU A 524 -12.47 12.83 14.88
N TYR A 525 -11.29 13.28 14.47
CA TYR A 525 -11.17 14.32 13.47
C TYR A 525 -11.75 13.83 12.13
N ASP A 526 -12.76 14.51 11.61
CA ASP A 526 -13.37 14.25 10.30
C ASP A 526 -14.07 15.52 9.80
N PRO A 527 -13.29 16.47 9.28
CA PRO A 527 -13.82 17.72 8.76
C PRO A 527 -14.84 17.51 7.62
N GLY A 528 -14.78 16.37 6.93
CA GLY A 528 -15.66 16.04 5.81
C GLY A 528 -16.92 15.25 6.18
N ARG A 529 -17.06 14.78 7.43
CA ARG A 529 -18.08 13.82 7.88
C ARG A 529 -18.14 12.56 6.98
N GLN A 530 -16.98 12.05 6.57
CA GLN A 530 -16.84 10.92 5.66
C GLN A 530 -16.82 9.55 6.36
N PHE A 531 -16.59 9.51 7.68
CA PHE A 531 -16.73 8.24 8.41
C PHE A 531 -18.19 7.77 8.41
N ALA A 532 -18.37 6.50 8.08
CA ALA A 532 -19.64 5.82 8.23
C ALA A 532 -20.06 5.82 9.71
N ARG A 533 -21.37 5.81 9.95
CA ARG A 533 -21.86 5.50 11.30
C ARG A 533 -21.73 3.99 11.53
N PRO A 534 -21.29 3.56 12.72
CA PRO A 534 -21.37 2.16 13.11
C PRO A 534 -22.77 1.59 12.86
N VAL A 535 -22.84 0.33 12.44
CA VAL A 535 -24.12 -0.36 12.33
C VAL A 535 -24.77 -0.41 13.71
N SER A 536 -25.98 0.14 13.82
CA SER A 536 -26.83 0.02 15.00
C SER A 536 -28.25 -0.31 14.59
N GLU A 537 -28.86 -1.29 15.25
CA GLU A 537 -30.28 -1.57 15.08
C GLU A 537 -31.09 -0.75 16.09
N THR A 538 -32.18 -0.13 15.62
CA THR A 538 -33.06 0.66 16.47
C THR A 538 -34.21 -0.19 17.00
N ILE A 539 -34.26 -0.33 18.31
CA ILE A 539 -35.33 -0.98 19.05
C ILE A 539 -36.41 0.04 19.40
N SER A 540 -37.68 -0.22 19.05
CA SER A 540 -38.81 0.56 19.59
C SER A 540 -39.17 0.09 21.00
N PHE A 541 -39.28 1.02 21.95
CA PHE A 541 -39.61 0.75 23.34
C PHE A 541 -41.02 1.27 23.71
N PRO A 542 -42.00 0.37 23.93
CA PRO A 542 -43.36 0.69 24.33
C PRO A 542 -43.48 0.94 25.85
N PRO A 543 -44.66 1.37 26.35
CA PRO A 543 -44.96 1.49 27.78
C PRO A 543 -45.10 0.15 28.52
N ALA A 544 -44.37 -0.89 28.10
CA ALA A 544 -44.30 -2.19 28.73
C ALA A 544 -42.85 -2.65 28.78
N ALA A 545 -42.50 -3.45 29.79
CA ALA A 545 -41.16 -4.00 29.90
C ALA A 545 -40.84 -4.88 28.68
N VAL A 546 -39.67 -4.66 28.08
CA VAL A 546 -39.15 -5.45 26.95
C VAL A 546 -37.89 -6.16 27.39
N ARG A 547 -37.78 -7.44 27.04
CA ARG A 547 -36.60 -8.26 27.28
C ARG A 547 -36.10 -8.84 25.96
N PHE A 548 -34.82 -8.62 25.70
CA PHE A 548 -34.07 -9.25 24.64
C PHE A 548 -33.15 -10.30 25.25
N ASP A 549 -33.48 -11.56 25.02
CA ASP A 549 -32.57 -12.67 25.28
C ASP A 549 -31.55 -12.79 24.13
N PRO A 550 -30.49 -13.61 24.27
CA PRO A 550 -29.44 -13.67 23.26
C PRO A 550 -29.90 -14.20 21.88
N GLN A 551 -31.06 -14.84 21.78
CA GLN A 551 -31.63 -15.30 20.50
C GLN A 551 -32.43 -14.20 19.79
N ASN A 552 -32.93 -13.24 20.57
CA ASN A 552 -33.78 -12.15 20.13
C ASN A 552 -33.06 -10.79 20.14
N LEU A 553 -31.77 -10.75 20.48
CA LEU A 553 -30.96 -9.54 20.34
C LEU A 553 -30.99 -9.05 18.88
N PRO A 554 -31.05 -7.72 18.69
CA PRO A 554 -30.77 -7.11 17.39
C PRO A 554 -29.39 -7.56 16.88
N THR A 555 -29.17 -7.52 15.56
CA THR A 555 -27.83 -7.84 15.02
C THR A 555 -26.87 -6.71 15.41
N PRO A 556 -25.66 -7.03 15.90
CA PRO A 556 -25.09 -8.37 16.12
C PRO A 556 -25.55 -9.04 17.43
N ARG A 557 -25.67 -10.38 17.41
CA ARG A 557 -26.23 -11.19 18.53
C ARG A 557 -25.19 -11.53 19.59
N GLY A 558 -24.54 -10.51 20.13
CA GLY A 558 -23.43 -10.61 21.08
C GLY A 558 -22.07 -10.29 20.44
N ILE A 559 -21.07 -10.15 21.29
CA ILE A 559 -19.73 -9.69 20.93
C ILE A 559 -18.77 -10.88 21.00
N GLY A 560 -18.68 -11.63 19.90
CA GLY A 560 -17.88 -12.86 19.83
C GLY A 560 -16.39 -12.64 20.06
N SER A 561 -15.86 -11.51 19.60
CA SER A 561 -14.47 -11.11 19.80
C SER A 561 -14.23 -10.35 21.10
N SER A 562 -13.07 -10.58 21.70
CA SER A 562 -12.47 -9.69 22.67
C SER A 562 -12.31 -8.31 22.05
N TYR A 563 -12.65 -7.29 22.82
CA TYR A 563 -12.52 -5.89 22.41
C TYR A 563 -13.49 -5.44 21.33
N GLY A 564 -14.49 -6.27 21.01
CA GLY A 564 -15.57 -5.87 20.12
C GLY A 564 -16.55 -4.88 20.74
N ILE A 565 -17.34 -4.23 19.89
CA ILE A 565 -18.17 -3.08 20.24
C ILE A 565 -19.55 -3.22 19.60
N ASP A 566 -20.59 -3.20 20.44
CA ASP A 566 -21.99 -3.16 20.02
C ASP A 566 -22.66 -1.84 20.35
N PHE A 567 -23.53 -1.41 19.44
CA PHE A 567 -24.37 -0.22 19.59
C PHE A 567 -25.85 -0.59 19.49
N VAL A 568 -26.61 -0.36 20.56
CA VAL A 568 -28.06 -0.59 20.58
C VAL A 568 -28.76 0.74 20.76
N GLN A 569 -29.49 1.17 19.73
CA GLN A 569 -30.31 2.39 19.81
C GLN A 569 -31.72 2.02 20.26
N ILE A 570 -32.24 2.70 21.28
CA ILE A 570 -33.58 2.50 21.83
C ILE A 570 -34.39 3.76 21.54
N ALA A 571 -35.45 3.64 20.74
CA ALA A 571 -36.40 4.70 20.46
C ALA A 571 -37.59 4.63 21.42
N PHE A 572 -37.81 5.67 22.21
CA PHE A 572 -38.92 5.75 23.16
C PHE A 572 -40.21 6.13 22.45
N GLU A 573 -41.23 5.29 22.56
CA GLU A 573 -42.58 5.60 22.08
C GLU A 573 -43.14 6.86 22.79
N PRO A 574 -44.05 7.63 22.16
CA PRO A 574 -44.56 8.88 22.72
C PRO A 574 -45.08 8.77 24.16
N ASP A 575 -45.65 7.62 24.52
CA ASP A 575 -46.24 7.37 25.85
C ASP A 575 -45.21 7.13 26.96
N VAL A 576 -43.95 6.86 26.62
CA VAL A 576 -42.82 6.69 27.57
C VAL A 576 -41.83 7.85 27.55
N GLN A 577 -41.95 8.78 26.60
CA GLN A 577 -41.10 9.97 26.56
C GLN A 577 -41.32 10.83 27.81
N GLY A 578 -40.22 11.14 28.50
CA GLY A 578 -40.28 11.90 29.75
C GLY A 578 -40.60 11.06 31.00
N MET A 579 -40.82 9.75 30.88
CA MET A 579 -40.83 8.84 32.04
C MET A 579 -39.41 8.42 32.42
N PRO A 580 -39.14 8.07 33.70
CA PRO A 580 -37.91 7.40 34.06
C PRO A 580 -37.91 5.98 33.49
N VAL A 581 -36.81 5.60 32.83
CA VAL A 581 -36.65 4.30 32.16
C VAL A 581 -35.43 3.61 32.73
N GLU A 582 -35.60 2.36 33.14
CA GLU A 582 -34.53 1.51 33.62
C GLU A 582 -34.03 0.61 32.48
N ILE A 583 -32.73 0.67 32.21
CA ILE A 583 -32.03 -0.16 31.24
C ILE A 583 -31.08 -1.08 32.01
N GLU A 584 -31.32 -2.37 31.84
CA GLU A 584 -30.59 -3.46 32.48
C GLU A 584 -29.78 -4.23 31.43
N VAL A 585 -28.46 -4.24 31.55
CA VAL A 585 -27.59 -5.11 30.75
C VAL A 585 -26.90 -6.13 31.65
N ARG A 586 -26.95 -7.40 31.25
CA ARG A 586 -26.30 -8.51 31.97
C ARG A 586 -25.67 -9.51 31.01
N GLY A 587 -24.56 -10.12 31.39
CA GLY A 587 -24.03 -11.28 30.67
C GLY A 587 -25.06 -12.41 30.62
N ALA A 588 -25.14 -13.13 29.50
CA ALA A 588 -26.05 -14.26 29.36
C ALA A 588 -25.70 -15.36 30.38
N THR A 589 -26.69 -16.18 30.75
CA THR A 589 -26.44 -17.27 31.70
C THR A 589 -25.37 -18.22 31.18
N GLY A 590 -24.27 -18.37 31.94
CA GLY A 590 -23.12 -19.20 31.57
C GLY A 590 -22.09 -18.51 30.66
N SER A 591 -22.29 -17.23 30.32
CA SER A 591 -21.30 -16.42 29.61
C SER A 591 -20.07 -16.16 30.50
N ALA A 592 -18.89 -16.25 29.89
CA ALA A 592 -17.61 -15.92 30.54
C ALA A 592 -17.11 -14.52 30.14
N ALA A 593 -17.78 -13.85 29.20
CA ALA A 593 -17.42 -12.51 28.75
C ALA A 593 -17.66 -11.44 29.84
N GLU A 594 -16.83 -10.40 29.81
CA GLU A 594 -17.01 -9.18 30.59
C GLU A 594 -17.24 -8.00 29.65
N PHE A 595 -18.20 -7.17 30.02
CA PHE A 595 -18.60 -6.01 29.24
C PHE A 595 -18.49 -4.74 30.07
N ASP A 596 -18.06 -3.68 29.42
CA ASP A 596 -18.33 -2.32 29.86
C ASP A 596 -19.58 -1.82 29.15
N VAL A 597 -20.48 -1.20 29.92
CA VAL A 597 -21.73 -0.65 29.39
C VAL A 597 -21.82 0.83 29.71
N GLU A 598 -22.04 1.64 28.69
CA GLU A 598 -22.36 3.05 28.83
C GLU A 598 -23.73 3.32 28.19
N VAL A 599 -24.60 4.03 28.91
CA VAL A 599 -25.93 4.39 28.44
C VAL A 599 -26.02 5.91 28.31
N LEU A 600 -26.37 6.38 27.12
CA LEU A 600 -26.51 7.80 26.80
C LEU A 600 -27.97 8.12 26.47
N GLY A 601 -28.46 9.26 26.95
CA GLY A 601 -29.81 9.74 26.62
C GLY A 601 -29.86 10.44 25.27
N ILE A 602 -30.94 10.27 24.53
CA ILE A 602 -31.21 10.97 23.26
C ILE A 602 -32.35 11.95 23.49
N VAL A 603 -32.09 13.25 23.38
CA VAL A 603 -33.10 14.31 23.64
C VAL A 603 -33.99 14.54 22.42
N THR A 604 -35.26 14.89 22.65
CA THR A 604 -36.25 15.24 21.60
C THR A 604 -35.75 16.40 20.72
N GLY A 605 -35.65 16.17 19.41
CA GLY A 605 -34.94 17.05 18.47
C GLY A 605 -33.77 16.36 17.75
N GLY A 606 -33.36 15.17 18.21
CA GLY A 606 -32.64 14.17 17.42
C GLY A 606 -31.11 14.23 17.45
N SER A 607 -30.49 15.27 18.02
CA SER A 607 -29.03 15.46 17.90
C SER A 607 -28.25 15.48 19.21
N VAL A 608 -28.86 15.89 20.34
CA VAL A 608 -28.11 16.06 21.58
C VAL A 608 -28.11 14.75 22.37
N ILE A 609 -26.91 14.16 22.49
CA ILE A 609 -26.64 13.02 23.35
C ILE A 609 -26.10 13.56 24.67
N SER A 610 -26.79 13.34 25.77
CA SER A 610 -26.29 13.65 27.12
C SER A 610 -25.80 12.37 27.80
N THR A 611 -24.61 12.42 28.41
CA THR A 611 -24.17 11.36 29.32
C THR A 611 -24.98 11.48 30.59
N LEU A 612 -25.92 10.54 30.78
CA LEU A 612 -26.85 10.57 31.91
C LEU A 612 -26.36 9.70 33.08
N ALA A 613 -25.47 8.74 32.82
CA ALA A 613 -24.89 7.87 33.85
C ALA A 613 -23.41 7.58 33.60
N ALA A 614 -22.68 7.29 34.68
CA ALA A 614 -21.29 6.82 34.57
C ALA A 614 -21.26 5.39 33.99
N PRO A 615 -20.21 5.01 33.25
CA PRO A 615 -20.07 3.64 32.74
C PRO A 615 -20.08 2.62 33.87
N GLU A 616 -20.78 1.50 33.68
CA GLU A 616 -20.85 0.40 34.63
C GLU A 616 -20.24 -0.88 34.05
N LYS A 617 -19.47 -1.60 34.89
CA LYS A 617 -18.90 -2.90 34.56
C LYS A 617 -19.94 -4.00 34.75
N VAL A 618 -20.14 -4.81 33.71
CA VAL A 618 -21.00 -6.00 33.72
C VAL A 618 -20.11 -7.24 33.64
N ARG A 619 -20.15 -8.06 34.69
CA ARG A 619 -19.39 -9.32 34.73
C ARG A 619 -20.28 -10.54 34.53
N GLY A 620 -19.79 -11.51 33.76
CA GLY A 620 -20.37 -12.84 33.67
C GLY A 620 -20.38 -13.58 35.03
N ALA A 621 -21.60 -13.84 35.52
CA ALA A 621 -21.99 -14.84 36.52
C ALA A 621 -21.09 -15.03 37.76
N ASP A 622 -21.30 -14.24 38.81
CA ASP A 622 -21.52 -14.85 40.13
C ASP A 622 -23.03 -14.92 40.40
N SER A 623 -23.47 -15.70 41.39
CA SER A 623 -24.89 -15.89 41.73
C SER A 623 -25.66 -14.61 42.14
N ARG A 624 -25.01 -13.44 42.08
CA ARG A 624 -25.60 -12.12 42.27
C ARG A 624 -25.50 -11.23 41.03
N GLY A 625 -24.91 -11.73 39.94
CA GLY A 625 -24.82 -11.18 38.58
C GLY A 625 -24.67 -9.66 38.56
N GLN A 626 -23.45 -9.13 38.40
CA GLN A 626 -23.28 -7.70 38.21
C GLN A 626 -24.08 -7.26 36.98
N VAL A 627 -25.10 -6.46 37.25
CA VAL A 627 -26.01 -5.87 36.30
C VAL A 627 -25.57 -4.43 36.11
N ALA A 628 -25.38 -3.97 34.88
CA ALA A 628 -25.38 -2.54 34.62
C ALA A 628 -26.84 -2.10 34.68
N ASN A 629 -27.17 -1.27 35.65
CA ASN A 629 -28.52 -0.79 35.88
C ASN A 629 -28.53 0.73 35.82
N VAL A 630 -28.95 1.25 34.68
CA VAL A 630 -29.03 2.69 34.47
C VAL A 630 -30.49 3.12 34.45
N VAL A 631 -30.85 3.99 35.39
CA VAL A 631 -32.13 4.72 35.37
C VAL A 631 -31.91 6.04 34.65
N LEU A 632 -32.50 6.18 33.47
CA LEU A 632 -32.51 7.43 32.72
C LEU A 632 -33.66 8.32 33.19
N ASN A 633 -33.46 9.62 33.00
CA ASN A 633 -34.49 10.63 33.19
C ASN A 633 -35.04 10.75 34.62
N GLU A 634 -34.17 10.66 35.63
CA GLU A 634 -34.51 10.98 37.02
C GLU A 634 -34.85 12.47 37.22
N THR A 635 -34.40 13.33 36.30
CA THR A 635 -34.51 14.80 36.38
C THR A 635 -35.70 15.38 35.59
N GLY A 636 -36.45 14.56 34.85
CA GLY A 636 -37.64 14.99 34.08
C GLY A 636 -37.35 15.61 32.70
N GLU A 637 -36.18 15.35 32.12
CA GLU A 637 -35.85 15.69 30.73
C GLU A 637 -36.70 14.88 29.73
N GLN A 638 -37.20 15.51 28.66
CA GLN A 638 -37.87 14.80 27.58
C GLN A 638 -36.84 14.08 26.69
N LEU A 639 -36.54 12.83 27.04
CA LEU A 639 -35.76 11.93 26.20
C LEU A 639 -36.66 11.29 25.13
N ALA A 640 -36.19 11.31 23.89
CA ALA A 640 -36.75 10.59 22.75
C ALA A 640 -36.20 9.16 22.62
N GLY A 641 -35.16 8.81 23.36
CA GLY A 641 -34.54 7.50 23.32
C GLY A 641 -33.28 7.37 24.18
N ALA A 642 -32.59 6.26 23.98
CA ALA A 642 -31.28 5.98 24.58
C ALA A 642 -30.35 5.31 23.57
N LEU A 643 -29.05 5.43 23.78
CA LEU A 643 -28.03 4.62 23.15
C LEU A 643 -27.37 3.78 24.24
N VAL A 644 -27.24 2.47 24.00
CA VAL A 644 -26.43 1.57 24.82
C VAL A 644 -25.17 1.23 24.02
N ILE A 645 -24.01 1.57 24.56
CA ILE A 645 -22.70 1.19 24.04
C ILE A 645 -22.22 0.03 24.90
N ILE A 646 -21.91 -1.10 24.27
CA ILE A 646 -21.47 -2.31 24.95
C ILE A 646 -20.11 -2.67 24.38
N VAL A 647 -19.09 -2.70 25.22
CA VAL A 647 -17.71 -3.01 24.82
C VAL A 647 -17.29 -4.28 25.55
N ARG A 648 -16.81 -5.28 24.83
CA ARG A 648 -16.22 -6.46 25.46
C ARG A 648 -14.79 -6.15 25.92
N VAL A 649 -14.46 -6.41 27.17
CA VAL A 649 -13.18 -5.93 27.77
C VAL A 649 -12.26 -7.05 28.25
N ASP A 650 -12.67 -8.31 28.11
CA ASP A 650 -11.86 -9.48 28.47
C ASP A 650 -11.12 -10.10 27.27
N ASN A 651 -10.16 -11.00 27.54
CA ASN A 651 -9.40 -11.78 26.55
C ASN A 651 -9.86 -13.26 26.43
N ARG A 652 -11.13 -13.58 26.73
CA ARG A 652 -11.62 -14.97 26.87
C ARG A 652 -12.46 -15.46 25.69
N GLU A 653 -12.13 -15.07 24.46
CA GLU A 653 -12.79 -15.58 23.24
C GLU A 653 -12.85 -17.12 23.22
N ALA A 654 -11.76 -17.78 23.62
CA ALA A 654 -11.70 -19.25 23.65
C ALA A 654 -12.66 -19.90 24.67
N GLN A 655 -13.05 -19.17 25.73
CA GLN A 655 -14.00 -19.67 26.74
C GLN A 655 -15.44 -19.30 26.39
N ASP A 656 -15.64 -18.15 25.75
CA ASP A 656 -16.92 -17.64 25.29
C ASP A 656 -16.75 -16.88 23.97
N GLY A 657 -16.80 -17.62 22.86
CA GLY A 657 -16.68 -17.05 21.51
C GLY A 657 -17.99 -16.46 20.99
N ALA A 658 -19.06 -16.49 21.79
CA ALA A 658 -20.33 -15.88 21.41
C ALA A 658 -20.55 -14.53 22.11
N GLY A 659 -19.93 -14.33 23.29
CA GLY A 659 -19.99 -13.07 24.05
C GLY A 659 -21.41 -12.54 24.21
N ARG A 660 -22.32 -13.43 24.64
CA ARG A 660 -23.74 -13.11 24.69
C ARG A 660 -24.10 -12.31 25.93
N TYR A 661 -24.94 -11.30 25.75
CA TYR A 661 -25.57 -10.54 26.83
C TYR A 661 -27.11 -10.56 26.70
N GLU A 662 -27.81 -10.06 27.72
CA GLU A 662 -29.24 -9.81 27.73
C GLU A 662 -29.49 -8.32 28.00
N LEU A 663 -30.54 -7.78 27.37
CA LEU A 663 -30.98 -6.41 27.56
C LEU A 663 -32.44 -6.42 28.06
N ASN A 664 -32.69 -5.79 29.22
CA ASN A 664 -34.05 -5.59 29.72
C ASN A 664 -34.30 -4.09 29.87
N ILE A 665 -35.42 -3.63 29.35
CA ILE A 665 -35.81 -2.21 29.39
C ILE A 665 -37.18 -2.14 30.03
N ARG A 666 -37.36 -1.31 31.05
CA ARG A 666 -38.67 -1.17 31.72
C ARG A 666 -38.95 0.26 32.17
N PRO A 667 -40.22 0.71 32.10
CA PRO A 667 -40.60 1.99 32.69
C PRO A 667 -40.55 1.88 34.22
N VAL A 668 -40.05 2.92 34.88
CA VAL A 668 -40.08 3.02 36.34
C VAL A 668 -41.37 3.75 36.73
N TYR A 669 -42.39 2.98 37.12
CA TYR A 669 -43.58 3.57 37.72
C TYR A 669 -43.27 3.90 39.18
N GLU A 670 -43.37 5.18 39.56
CA GLU A 670 -43.43 5.54 40.97
C GLU A 670 -44.56 4.73 41.62
N GLN A 671 -44.22 3.95 42.65
CA GLN A 671 -45.24 3.30 43.48
C GLN A 671 -45.99 4.41 44.23
N LEU A 672 -47.12 4.84 43.65
CA LEU A 672 -48.07 5.77 44.27
C LEU A 672 -48.69 5.18 45.55
#